data_AF-A0AAW2DDP5-F1
#
_entry.id   AF-A0AAW2DDP5-F1
#
_cell.length_a   1.000
_cell.length_b   1.000
_cell.length_c   1.000
_cell.angle_alpha   90.00
_cell.angle_beta   90.00
_cell.angle_gamma   90.00
#
_symmetry.space_group_name_H-M   'P 1'
#
loop_
_entity.id
_entity.type
_entity.pdbx_description
1 polymer ?
#
loop_
_entity_poly.entity_id
_entity_poly.type
_entity_poly.pdbx_seq_one_letter_code
_entity_poly.pdbx_strand_id
1 'polypeptide(L)'
;MRLSSPALFLLSFLLLYIVQRPTYATQKSYVVYLGAHSHGPELSSVDINRITESHYEFLGSFLASLDVAKESIFYSYTRHINGFAATLDDQVAAEIAKHPKVVSVFLNKGRKLHTTRSWDFIMELDHVGSNPSSSIWKKARYGEDTIIGNLDTGVWPKSRSFSDEKLGPIPSKWKGICQNDTDSGFHCNRKLIGARYFNKGYASVVGPLNSSFNTPRDNDGHGTHTLSTAGGNFVSGASVFGFGKGTARGGSPKARVAAYKVCWPPVGGNECFDADIVAAFDMAIHDGVDVLSVSLGGQPTFFFNDSVAIGSFHAVKHGIVVICSAGNSGPGAGTLSNFAPWQITVGASTMDREFNSYVILGNKVQLKGQSLSSTALPSNKFYPLISAADAKAANVSAEEALLCKNGTLDPRKVKGKILVCLRGQNARVDKGLQAQFAGALGMILANNEINGNEITADAHVLPATHVNFTNGVSIFTYINRTKSPKACITRVTTLLGTKPAPFMAAFSSKGPSTITPEILKPDITAPGVNVIAAYTEAQGPTNQIFDKRRVKFNSVSGTSMSCPHVSGIAGLLKTLHPTWSPAAIKSAIMTTATILDNNGEPVMNASYFKATPFSYGAGHVRPNSAMDPGLVYDLPVNDYLNFICALGYNETLVSIFSDDPYNCPKPPISLTNLNYPSITVPKLSHSITVTRKLKNVGSPGTYRADVQEPSGISVIVKPTSLKFKKVGEEKTFYVTLKVKEAKAAEDYVFGNLIWSDEKHYVRSPIVVKTA
;
A
#
# COMPACT_ATOMS: atom_id res chain seq x y z
N MET A 1 -39.56 -33.38 -65.67
CA MET A 1 -40.21 -32.40 -64.76
C MET A 1 -39.59 -31.04 -65.03
N ARG A 2 -40.36 -30.00 -65.38
CA ARG A 2 -39.80 -28.71 -65.83
C ARG A 2 -39.13 -27.96 -64.68
N LEU A 3 -37.81 -27.79 -64.73
CA LEU A 3 -37.08 -26.75 -64.02
C LEU A 3 -36.71 -25.67 -65.03
N SER A 4 -37.57 -24.65 -65.14
CA SER A 4 -37.39 -23.52 -66.04
C SER A 4 -37.82 -22.23 -65.34
N SER A 5 -36.88 -21.60 -64.61
CA SER A 5 -36.87 -20.16 -64.33
C SER A 5 -35.53 -19.73 -63.69
N PRO A 6 -35.11 -18.46 -63.82
CA PRO A 6 -33.69 -18.08 -63.91
C PRO A 6 -32.89 -18.06 -62.59
N ALA A 7 -33.42 -18.62 -61.50
CA ALA A 7 -32.92 -18.36 -60.14
C ALA A 7 -31.50 -18.88 -59.86
N LEU A 8 -31.12 -20.07 -60.37
CA LEU A 8 -29.80 -20.65 -60.06
C LEU A 8 -28.63 -19.94 -60.75
N PHE A 9 -28.83 -19.37 -61.95
CA PHE A 9 -27.77 -18.64 -62.65
C PHE A 9 -27.48 -17.27 -62.01
N LEU A 10 -28.50 -16.62 -61.43
CA LEU A 10 -28.27 -15.42 -60.60
C LEU A 10 -27.39 -15.73 -59.37
N LEU A 11 -27.59 -16.90 -58.75
CA LEU A 11 -26.88 -17.28 -57.53
C LEU A 11 -25.37 -17.40 -57.73
N SER A 12 -24.90 -17.85 -58.89
CA SER A 12 -23.48 -18.03 -59.18
C SER A 12 -22.77 -16.70 -59.51
N PHE A 13 -23.42 -15.80 -60.25
CA PHE A 13 -22.87 -14.46 -60.54
C PHE A 13 -22.78 -13.59 -59.28
N LEU A 14 -23.74 -13.73 -58.35
CA LEU A 14 -23.70 -13.03 -57.07
C LEU A 14 -22.46 -13.38 -56.22
N LEU A 15 -21.96 -14.61 -56.36
CA LEU A 15 -20.95 -15.19 -55.48
C LEU A 15 -19.50 -14.80 -55.82
N LEU A 16 -19.24 -14.24 -57.01
CA LEU A 16 -17.89 -13.81 -57.44
C LEU A 16 -17.66 -12.29 -57.37
N TYR A 17 -18.71 -11.48 -57.36
CA TYR A 17 -18.62 -10.09 -56.88
C TYR A 17 -18.13 -10.01 -55.41
N ILE A 18 -18.31 -11.08 -54.64
CA ILE A 18 -17.82 -11.21 -53.24
C ILE A 18 -16.27 -11.23 -53.16
N VAL A 19 -15.56 -11.48 -54.26
CA VAL A 19 -14.08 -11.55 -54.28
C VAL A 19 -13.41 -10.19 -54.49
N GLN A 20 -14.11 -9.17 -55.01
CA GLN A 20 -13.57 -7.81 -55.11
C GLN A 20 -13.97 -6.94 -53.91
N ARG A 21 -13.04 -6.75 -52.96
CA ARG A 21 -13.19 -5.74 -51.90
C ARG A 21 -12.68 -4.38 -52.38
N PRO A 22 -13.52 -3.33 -52.43
CA PRO A 22 -13.03 -1.96 -52.56
C PRO A 22 -12.33 -1.51 -51.27
N THR A 23 -11.18 -0.85 -51.40
CA THR A 23 -10.55 -0.10 -50.31
C THR A 23 -11.31 1.20 -50.06
N TYR A 24 -12.40 1.11 -49.31
CA TYR A 24 -12.99 2.30 -48.68
C TYR A 24 -12.08 2.79 -47.55
N ALA A 25 -11.83 4.09 -47.52
CA ALA A 25 -11.02 4.73 -46.50
C ALA A 25 -11.67 4.59 -45.12
N THR A 26 -10.86 4.43 -44.08
CA THR A 26 -11.36 4.19 -42.73
C THR A 26 -11.73 5.50 -42.07
N GLN A 27 -13.03 5.85 -42.13
CA GLN A 27 -13.59 6.91 -41.29
C GLN A 27 -13.30 6.61 -39.81
N LYS A 28 -12.90 7.66 -39.07
CA LYS A 28 -12.60 7.55 -37.63
C LYS A 28 -13.19 8.72 -36.88
N SER A 29 -13.33 8.55 -35.56
CA SER A 29 -13.85 9.58 -34.67
C SER A 29 -12.74 10.59 -34.35
N TYR A 30 -12.93 11.85 -34.73
CA TYR A 30 -12.02 12.97 -34.56
C TYR A 30 -12.62 14.08 -33.70
N VAL A 31 -11.77 14.91 -33.12
CA VAL A 31 -12.10 16.14 -32.37
C VAL A 31 -11.43 17.30 -33.10
N VAL A 32 -12.23 18.28 -33.52
CA VAL A 32 -11.81 19.53 -34.17
C VAL A 32 -11.93 20.65 -33.13
N TYR A 33 -10.81 21.22 -32.72
CA TYR A 33 -10.75 22.28 -31.72
C TYR A 33 -10.48 23.63 -32.40
N LEU A 34 -11.34 24.62 -32.14
CA LEU A 34 -11.34 25.96 -32.76
C LEU A 34 -10.91 27.07 -31.78
N GLY A 35 -10.48 26.73 -30.56
CA GLY A 35 -10.05 27.68 -29.54
C GLY A 35 -11.10 27.94 -28.45
N ALA A 36 -11.22 29.18 -27.99
CA ALA A 36 -12.27 29.62 -27.06
C ALA A 36 -13.28 30.52 -27.80
N HIS A 37 -14.52 30.55 -27.33
CA HIS A 37 -15.50 31.52 -27.82
C HIS A 37 -15.29 32.89 -27.16
N SER A 38 -15.62 33.97 -27.86
CA SER A 38 -15.34 35.36 -27.45
C SER A 38 -16.53 36.09 -26.80
N HIS A 39 -17.59 35.37 -26.45
CA HIS A 39 -18.80 35.93 -25.84
C HIS A 39 -18.73 35.92 -24.29
N GLY A 40 -19.64 36.67 -23.66
CA GLY A 40 -19.76 36.75 -22.20
C GLY A 40 -20.16 35.44 -21.50
N PRO A 41 -20.27 35.46 -20.16
CA PRO A 41 -20.53 34.27 -19.35
C PRO A 41 -21.96 33.72 -19.47
N GLU A 42 -22.92 34.56 -19.86
CA GLU A 42 -24.31 34.15 -20.12
C GLU A 42 -24.57 34.07 -21.62
N LEU A 43 -25.03 32.90 -22.06
CA LEU A 43 -25.45 32.60 -23.43
C LEU A 43 -26.92 32.22 -23.42
N SER A 44 -27.70 32.81 -24.34
CA SER A 44 -29.08 32.35 -24.57
C SER A 44 -29.10 31.03 -25.33
N SER A 45 -30.26 30.36 -25.34
CA SER A 45 -30.50 29.20 -26.20
C SER A 45 -30.37 29.53 -27.69
N VAL A 46 -30.69 30.75 -28.09
CA VAL A 46 -30.56 31.24 -29.47
C VAL A 46 -29.08 31.35 -29.86
N ASP A 47 -28.23 31.84 -28.97
CA ASP A 47 -26.79 31.94 -29.22
C ASP A 47 -26.14 30.55 -29.34
N ILE A 48 -26.51 29.61 -28.45
CA ILE A 48 -26.02 28.22 -28.48
C ILE A 48 -26.43 27.51 -29.79
N ASN A 49 -27.65 27.73 -30.26
CA ASN A 49 -28.10 27.19 -31.56
C ASN A 49 -27.32 27.81 -32.71
N ARG A 50 -27.09 29.13 -32.69
CA ARG A 50 -26.31 29.84 -33.73
C ARG A 50 -24.85 29.39 -33.78
N ILE A 51 -24.22 29.15 -32.62
CA ILE A 51 -22.88 28.55 -32.54
C ILE A 51 -22.89 27.12 -33.10
N THR A 52 -23.92 26.33 -32.78
CA THR A 52 -24.04 24.94 -33.27
C THR A 52 -24.21 24.88 -34.79
N GLU A 53 -25.09 25.71 -35.37
CA GLU A 53 -25.20 25.84 -36.83
C GLU A 53 -23.88 26.32 -37.45
N SER A 54 -23.14 27.25 -36.81
CA SER A 54 -21.82 27.66 -37.32
C SER A 54 -20.79 26.52 -37.37
N HIS A 55 -20.89 25.50 -36.49
CA HIS A 55 -20.06 24.29 -36.58
C HIS A 55 -20.51 23.36 -37.72
N TYR A 56 -21.82 23.26 -37.97
CA TYR A 56 -22.35 22.48 -39.09
C TYR A 56 -22.02 23.13 -40.44
N GLU A 57 -22.17 24.45 -40.57
CA GLU A 57 -21.73 25.22 -41.75
C GLU A 57 -20.22 25.09 -41.95
N PHE A 58 -19.44 25.20 -40.86
CA PHE A 58 -17.99 25.05 -40.92
C PHE A 58 -17.59 23.67 -41.46
N LEU A 59 -18.07 22.56 -40.87
CA LEU A 59 -17.75 21.23 -41.39
C LEU A 59 -18.38 20.97 -42.77
N GLY A 60 -19.59 21.47 -43.02
CA GLY A 60 -20.29 21.37 -44.30
C GLY A 60 -19.51 21.98 -45.46
N SER A 61 -18.71 23.02 -45.21
CA SER A 61 -17.81 23.60 -46.21
C SER A 61 -16.69 22.66 -46.68
N PHE A 62 -16.29 21.66 -45.86
CA PHE A 62 -15.30 20.64 -46.22
C PHE A 62 -15.94 19.34 -46.74
N LEU A 63 -17.19 19.07 -46.36
CA LEU A 63 -17.94 17.87 -46.81
C LEU A 63 -18.86 18.14 -48.02
N ALA A 64 -18.95 19.39 -48.48
CA ALA A 64 -19.86 19.86 -49.53
C ALA A 64 -21.36 19.54 -49.31
N SER A 65 -21.75 19.19 -48.07
CA SER A 65 -23.13 18.92 -47.66
C SER A 65 -23.32 19.26 -46.18
N LEU A 66 -24.34 20.09 -45.90
CA LEU A 66 -24.69 20.48 -44.54
C LEU A 66 -25.30 19.30 -43.77
N ASP A 67 -26.12 18.48 -44.43
CA ASP A 67 -26.81 17.36 -43.80
C ASP A 67 -25.80 16.26 -43.39
N VAL A 68 -24.83 15.95 -44.26
CA VAL A 68 -23.74 15.01 -43.92
C VAL A 68 -22.85 15.56 -42.80
N ALA A 69 -22.66 16.88 -42.70
CA ALA A 69 -21.95 17.49 -41.57
C ALA A 69 -22.74 17.38 -40.25
N LYS A 70 -24.06 17.56 -40.29
CA LYS A 70 -24.97 17.35 -39.14
C LYS A 70 -24.98 15.90 -38.68
N GLU A 71 -24.96 14.93 -39.60
CA GLU A 71 -24.86 13.50 -39.29
C GLU A 71 -23.46 13.09 -38.79
N SER A 72 -22.40 13.74 -39.28
CA SER A 72 -21.01 13.43 -38.91
C SER A 72 -20.64 13.98 -37.53
N ILE A 73 -21.14 15.15 -37.13
CA ILE A 73 -20.87 15.78 -35.83
C ILE A 73 -21.75 15.15 -34.74
N PHE A 74 -21.12 14.43 -33.82
CA PHE A 74 -21.79 13.81 -32.68
C PHE A 74 -21.61 14.58 -31.36
N TYR A 75 -20.74 15.60 -31.30
CA TYR A 75 -20.73 16.62 -30.24
C TYR A 75 -20.35 18.01 -30.77
N SER A 76 -21.06 19.04 -30.33
CA SER A 76 -20.76 20.46 -30.59
C SER A 76 -20.42 21.16 -29.27
N TYR A 77 -19.29 21.87 -29.19
CA TYR A 77 -18.82 22.55 -27.97
C TYR A 77 -19.13 24.06 -28.06
N THR A 78 -20.14 24.49 -27.31
CA THR A 78 -20.82 25.79 -27.54
C THR A 78 -20.67 26.81 -26.42
N ARG A 79 -19.78 26.54 -25.43
CA ARG A 79 -19.67 27.36 -24.20
C ARG A 79 -18.27 27.95 -24.01
N HIS A 80 -17.36 27.27 -23.30
CA HIS A 80 -16.01 27.79 -23.02
C HIS A 80 -14.93 27.26 -23.98
N ILE A 81 -15.26 26.22 -24.73
CA ILE A 81 -14.44 25.55 -25.73
C ILE A 81 -15.19 25.71 -27.04
N ASN A 82 -14.51 26.18 -28.08
CA ASN A 82 -15.01 26.26 -29.45
C ASN A 82 -14.52 25.03 -30.23
N GLY A 83 -15.40 24.40 -31.01
CA GLY A 83 -15.11 23.18 -31.77
C GLY A 83 -16.15 22.09 -31.61
N PHE A 84 -15.86 20.91 -32.14
CA PHE A 84 -16.78 19.78 -32.23
C PHE A 84 -16.04 18.44 -32.31
N ALA A 85 -16.75 17.33 -32.13
CA ALA A 85 -16.26 15.99 -32.42
C ALA A 85 -17.14 15.34 -33.49
N ALA A 86 -16.49 14.77 -34.50
CA ALA A 86 -17.13 14.26 -35.70
C ALA A 86 -16.47 12.96 -36.20
N THR A 87 -17.25 12.11 -36.86
CA THR A 87 -16.72 10.95 -37.59
C THR A 87 -16.30 11.42 -38.97
N LEU A 88 -14.99 11.44 -39.25
CA LEU A 88 -14.41 12.03 -40.45
C LEU A 88 -13.49 11.03 -41.15
N ASP A 89 -13.30 11.24 -42.45
CA ASP A 89 -12.16 10.67 -43.16
C ASP A 89 -10.85 11.34 -42.72
N ASP A 90 -9.74 10.62 -42.76
CA ASP A 90 -8.41 11.14 -42.42
C ASP A 90 -8.00 12.32 -43.33
N GLN A 91 -8.35 12.29 -44.62
CA GLN A 91 -8.03 13.38 -45.56
C GLN A 91 -8.85 14.65 -45.23
N VAL A 92 -10.14 14.48 -44.95
CA VAL A 92 -11.02 15.59 -44.54
C VAL A 92 -10.54 16.20 -43.21
N ALA A 93 -10.17 15.35 -42.24
CA ALA A 93 -9.59 15.80 -40.97
C ALA A 93 -8.27 16.57 -41.17
N ALA A 94 -7.45 16.17 -42.14
CA ALA A 94 -6.19 16.84 -42.48
C ALA A 94 -6.39 18.19 -43.18
N GLU A 95 -7.38 18.32 -44.09
CA GLU A 95 -7.68 19.61 -44.72
C GLU A 95 -8.30 20.60 -43.72
N ILE A 96 -9.21 20.13 -42.85
CA ILE A 96 -9.75 20.95 -41.74
C ILE A 96 -8.60 21.45 -40.85
N ALA A 97 -7.61 20.61 -40.54
CA ALA A 97 -6.46 21.00 -39.71
C ALA A 97 -5.58 22.11 -40.29
N LYS A 98 -5.66 22.41 -41.61
CA LYS A 98 -4.94 23.53 -42.24
C LYS A 98 -5.68 24.86 -42.14
N HIS A 99 -6.97 24.86 -41.80
CA HIS A 99 -7.79 26.06 -41.83
C HIS A 99 -7.40 27.02 -40.68
N PRO A 100 -7.17 28.33 -40.93
CA PRO A 100 -6.56 29.24 -39.95
C PRO A 100 -7.40 29.53 -38.70
N LYS A 101 -8.66 29.10 -38.66
CA LYS A 101 -9.52 29.13 -37.44
C LYS A 101 -9.50 27.83 -36.63
N VAL A 102 -8.77 26.81 -37.07
CA VAL A 102 -8.67 25.50 -36.41
C VAL A 102 -7.36 25.44 -35.64
N VAL A 103 -7.44 25.19 -34.34
CA VAL A 103 -6.28 25.10 -33.44
C VAL A 103 -5.68 23.69 -33.47
N SER A 104 -6.50 22.65 -33.58
CA SER A 104 -6.03 21.27 -33.79
C SER A 104 -7.15 20.32 -34.22
N VAL A 105 -6.81 19.25 -34.94
CA VAL A 105 -7.69 18.10 -35.20
C VAL A 105 -6.98 16.83 -34.72
N PHE A 106 -7.65 16.01 -33.91
CA PHE A 106 -7.04 14.80 -33.33
C PHE A 106 -8.03 13.67 -33.06
N LEU A 107 -7.54 12.43 -33.08
CA LEU A 107 -8.38 11.24 -32.93
C LEU A 107 -8.95 11.06 -31.51
N ASN A 108 -10.26 10.81 -31.42
CA ASN A 108 -10.97 10.47 -30.20
C ASN A 108 -10.54 9.10 -29.63
N LYS A 109 -10.20 9.02 -28.34
CA LYS A 109 -9.66 7.80 -27.67
C LYS A 109 -10.11 7.70 -26.20
N GLY A 110 -10.83 6.62 -25.83
CA GLY A 110 -11.36 6.40 -24.48
C GLY A 110 -10.33 6.03 -23.38
N ARG A 111 -10.66 6.26 -22.09
CA ARG A 111 -9.78 6.09 -20.90
C ARG A 111 -10.57 5.71 -19.60
N LYS A 112 -9.99 4.96 -18.64
CA LYS A 112 -10.49 4.71 -17.24
C LYS A 112 -9.34 4.36 -16.27
N LEU A 113 -9.43 4.65 -14.95
CA LEU A 113 -8.34 4.51 -13.94
C LEU A 113 -8.83 4.25 -12.46
N HIS A 114 -8.93 3.01 -11.92
CA HIS A 114 -9.60 2.68 -10.61
C HIS A 114 -9.00 1.56 -9.66
N THR A 115 -7.67 1.33 -9.56
CA THR A 115 -6.99 0.29 -8.69
C THR A 115 -7.39 -1.18 -8.77
N THR A 116 -6.65 -2.05 -8.05
CA THR A 116 -6.97 -3.46 -7.88
C THR A 116 -7.86 -3.72 -6.65
N ARG A 117 -7.53 -3.19 -5.46
CA ARG A 117 -8.47 -3.09 -4.31
C ARG A 117 -8.02 -2.22 -3.13
N SER A 118 -6.77 -2.34 -2.65
CA SER A 118 -6.36 -1.87 -1.30
C SER A 118 -6.76 -0.42 -1.00
N TRP A 119 -6.54 0.46 -1.96
CA TRP A 119 -6.90 1.87 -1.86
C TRP A 119 -8.40 2.16 -1.90
N ASP A 120 -9.22 1.35 -2.59
CA ASP A 120 -10.69 1.49 -2.54
C ASP A 120 -11.24 1.03 -1.18
N PHE A 121 -10.62 -0.01 -0.59
CA PHE A 121 -10.95 -0.52 0.75
C PHE A 121 -10.63 0.50 1.86
N ILE A 122 -9.42 1.07 1.87
CA ILE A 122 -9.00 2.07 2.88
C ILE A 122 -9.77 3.39 2.75
N MET A 123 -10.19 3.77 1.53
CA MET A 123 -10.93 5.02 1.31
C MET A 123 -12.44 4.88 1.55
N GLU A 124 -12.91 3.72 2.04
CA GLU A 124 -14.31 3.45 2.37
C GLU A 124 -15.27 3.77 1.21
N LEU A 125 -14.87 3.38 0.00
CA LEU A 125 -15.66 3.65 -1.20
C LEU A 125 -16.75 2.58 -1.37
N ASP A 126 -18.01 2.99 -1.20
CA ASP A 126 -19.20 2.14 -1.36
C ASP A 126 -19.20 1.32 -2.66
N HIS A 127 -18.60 1.87 -3.72
CA HIS A 127 -18.40 1.20 -5.00
C HIS A 127 -16.94 1.27 -5.44
N VAL A 128 -16.44 0.18 -6.05
CA VAL A 128 -15.09 0.14 -6.63
C VAL A 128 -14.97 1.24 -7.70
N GLY A 129 -14.20 2.29 -7.40
CA GLY A 129 -13.99 3.42 -8.29
C GLY A 129 -14.99 4.57 -8.18
N SER A 130 -15.95 4.58 -7.25
CA SER A 130 -16.66 5.82 -6.91
C SER A 130 -15.70 6.74 -6.16
N ASN A 131 -15.19 7.79 -6.79
CA ASN A 131 -14.30 8.74 -6.13
C ASN A 131 -15.08 10.05 -5.82
N PRO A 132 -15.74 10.17 -4.64
CA PRO A 132 -16.62 11.30 -4.35
C PRO A 132 -15.83 12.61 -4.26
N SER A 133 -16.48 13.73 -4.52
CA SER A 133 -15.88 15.09 -4.42
C SER A 133 -15.39 15.43 -3.01
N SER A 134 -15.92 14.76 -1.99
CA SER A 134 -15.49 14.83 -0.59
C SER A 134 -14.18 14.07 -0.30
N SER A 135 -13.73 13.17 -1.17
CA SER A 135 -12.54 12.34 -0.91
C SER A 135 -11.27 13.18 -0.71
N ILE A 136 -10.37 12.69 0.16
CA ILE A 136 -9.04 13.28 0.32
C ILE A 136 -8.27 13.30 -1.02
N TRP A 137 -8.47 12.32 -1.91
CA TRP A 137 -7.85 12.36 -3.24
C TRP A 137 -8.24 13.58 -4.06
N LYS A 138 -9.53 13.93 -4.15
CA LYS A 138 -9.94 15.10 -4.91
C LYS A 138 -9.56 16.40 -4.19
N LYS A 139 -9.74 16.45 -2.87
CA LYS A 139 -9.38 17.62 -2.03
C LYS A 139 -7.88 17.94 -2.08
N ALA A 140 -7.04 16.92 -1.97
CA ALA A 140 -5.58 17.02 -2.01
C ALA A 140 -4.99 16.87 -3.43
N ARG A 141 -5.79 17.03 -4.50
CA ARG A 141 -5.35 16.95 -5.91
C ARG A 141 -4.50 15.69 -6.23
N TYR A 142 -4.82 14.55 -5.64
CA TYR A 142 -4.09 13.28 -5.75
C TYR A 142 -2.62 13.32 -5.30
N GLY A 143 -2.24 14.28 -4.45
CA GLY A 143 -0.89 14.45 -3.93
C GLY A 143 0.03 15.31 -4.82
N GLU A 144 -0.55 16.09 -5.72
CA GLU A 144 0.17 16.91 -6.71
C GLU A 144 1.28 17.77 -6.09
N ASP A 145 2.49 17.61 -6.64
CA ASP A 145 3.73 18.32 -6.28
C ASP A 145 4.31 18.10 -4.87
N THR A 146 3.69 17.22 -4.08
CA THR A 146 4.37 16.59 -2.94
C THR A 146 5.41 15.58 -3.44
N ILE A 147 6.56 15.50 -2.78
CA ILE A 147 7.69 14.64 -3.13
C ILE A 147 7.83 13.52 -2.10
N ILE A 148 7.61 12.27 -2.54
CA ILE A 148 7.73 11.07 -1.68
C ILE A 148 9.02 10.33 -2.05
N GLY A 149 9.95 10.25 -1.10
CA GLY A 149 11.15 9.41 -1.20
C GLY A 149 10.93 8.01 -0.61
N ASN A 150 11.63 6.98 -1.12
CA ASN A 150 11.83 5.72 -0.39
C ASN A 150 13.31 5.37 -0.20
N LEU A 151 13.62 4.76 0.95
CA LEU A 151 14.90 4.11 1.23
C LEU A 151 14.70 2.60 1.13
N ASP A 152 15.26 1.97 0.10
CA ASP A 152 14.85 0.62 -0.33
C ASP A 152 15.87 -0.07 -1.27
N THR A 153 15.47 -1.12 -2.02
CA THR A 153 16.28 -1.83 -3.04
C THR A 153 16.42 -1.07 -4.37
N GLY A 154 15.87 0.14 -4.48
CA GLY A 154 15.92 1.01 -5.66
C GLY A 154 14.58 1.17 -6.37
N VAL A 155 14.62 1.46 -7.68
CA VAL A 155 13.39 1.54 -8.50
C VAL A 155 13.57 0.97 -9.92
N TRP A 156 12.50 0.39 -10.49
CA TRP A 156 12.42 0.01 -11.91
C TRP A 156 11.79 1.15 -12.75
N PRO A 157 12.58 2.06 -13.36
CA PRO A 157 12.08 3.30 -13.94
C PRO A 157 11.16 3.08 -15.15
N LYS A 158 11.27 1.93 -15.82
CA LYS A 158 10.45 1.55 -16.99
C LYS A 158 9.01 1.12 -16.61
N SER A 159 8.69 1.01 -15.32
CA SER A 159 7.34 0.69 -14.87
C SER A 159 6.35 1.80 -15.26
N ARG A 160 5.17 1.40 -15.76
CA ARG A 160 4.07 2.34 -16.06
C ARG A 160 3.58 3.10 -14.83
N SER A 161 3.81 2.59 -13.61
CA SER A 161 3.51 3.32 -12.37
C SER A 161 4.40 4.55 -12.17
N PHE A 162 5.48 4.68 -12.93
CA PHE A 162 6.35 5.87 -12.96
C PHE A 162 6.28 6.62 -14.30
N SER A 163 5.21 6.40 -15.08
CA SER A 163 4.87 7.27 -16.22
C SER A 163 4.56 8.69 -15.73
N ASP A 164 5.08 9.69 -16.44
CA ASP A 164 4.87 11.12 -16.17
C ASP A 164 3.77 11.76 -17.03
N GLU A 165 2.96 10.93 -17.69
CA GLU A 165 1.74 11.34 -18.38
C GLU A 165 0.88 12.27 -17.49
N LYS A 166 0.60 13.47 -18.02
CA LYS A 166 -0.24 14.51 -17.40
C LYS A 166 0.31 15.14 -16.11
N LEU A 167 1.62 15.07 -15.87
CA LEU A 167 2.28 15.85 -14.82
C LEU A 167 2.84 17.17 -15.35
N GLY A 168 2.84 18.20 -14.49
CA GLY A 168 3.48 19.47 -14.77
C GLY A 168 5.02 19.40 -14.69
N PRO A 169 5.73 20.54 -14.81
CA PRO A 169 7.17 20.61 -14.57
C PRO A 169 7.54 20.10 -13.16
N ILE A 170 8.80 19.74 -12.95
CA ILE A 170 9.30 19.31 -11.63
C ILE A 170 9.23 20.51 -10.66
N PRO A 171 8.78 20.33 -9.39
CA PRO A 171 8.72 21.43 -8.42
C PRO A 171 10.09 22.09 -8.21
N SER A 172 10.14 23.42 -8.25
CA SER A 172 11.40 24.19 -8.16
C SER A 172 12.17 24.03 -6.84
N LYS A 173 11.54 23.50 -5.79
CA LYS A 173 12.18 23.15 -4.52
C LYS A 173 13.08 21.91 -4.60
N TRP A 174 12.93 21.09 -5.63
CA TRP A 174 13.65 19.83 -5.78
C TRP A 174 15.11 20.07 -6.18
N LYS A 175 16.04 19.50 -5.42
CA LYS A 175 17.50 19.63 -5.66
C LYS A 175 18.19 18.31 -6.01
N GLY A 176 17.48 17.19 -5.97
CA GLY A 176 18.06 15.88 -6.22
C GLY A 176 18.30 15.57 -7.69
N ILE A 177 19.17 14.59 -7.92
CA ILE A 177 19.64 14.21 -9.25
C ILE A 177 19.07 12.86 -9.71
N CYS A 178 19.26 12.57 -10.99
CA CYS A 178 19.17 11.21 -11.51
C CYS A 178 20.58 10.64 -11.68
N GLN A 179 21.03 9.79 -10.76
CA GLN A 179 22.36 9.20 -10.79
C GLN A 179 22.37 8.03 -11.79
N ASN A 180 22.89 8.28 -13.00
CA ASN A 180 22.87 7.33 -14.10
C ASN A 180 24.21 7.19 -14.86
N ASP A 181 25.30 7.70 -14.27
CA ASP A 181 26.64 7.78 -14.87
C ASP A 181 27.17 6.42 -15.40
N THR A 182 26.75 5.33 -14.75
CA THR A 182 27.13 3.95 -15.03
C THR A 182 25.98 3.07 -15.53
N ASP A 183 24.77 3.61 -15.69
CA ASP A 183 23.59 2.94 -16.25
C ASP A 183 22.86 3.91 -17.18
N SER A 184 23.38 4.06 -18.39
CA SER A 184 22.82 4.96 -19.41
C SER A 184 21.40 4.60 -19.85
N GLY A 185 20.90 3.40 -19.49
CA GLY A 185 19.51 2.99 -19.66
C GLY A 185 18.60 3.31 -18.46
N PHE A 186 19.10 4.05 -17.47
CA PHE A 186 18.34 4.60 -16.35
C PHE A 186 18.04 6.09 -16.61
N HIS A 187 16.76 6.44 -16.60
CA HIS A 187 16.30 7.81 -16.79
C HIS A 187 15.21 8.15 -15.78
N CYS A 188 15.32 9.35 -15.23
CA CYS A 188 14.28 10.02 -14.48
C CYS A 188 13.38 10.80 -15.44
N ASN A 189 12.19 11.16 -14.99
CA ASN A 189 11.19 11.92 -15.74
C ASN A 189 10.43 12.84 -14.78
N ARG A 190 9.31 13.45 -15.19
CA ARG A 190 8.55 14.33 -14.29
C ARG A 190 7.78 13.57 -13.20
N LYS A 191 7.79 12.23 -13.17
CA LYS A 191 7.18 11.39 -12.13
C LYS A 191 8.23 10.87 -11.15
N LEU A 192 9.16 10.06 -11.63
CA LEU A 192 10.37 9.67 -10.91
C LEU A 192 11.41 10.76 -11.14
N ILE A 193 11.45 11.74 -10.24
CA ILE A 193 12.25 12.97 -10.41
C ILE A 193 13.70 12.82 -9.92
N GLY A 194 13.97 11.79 -9.12
CA GLY A 194 15.27 11.52 -8.53
C GLY A 194 15.54 10.04 -8.31
N ALA A 195 16.80 9.66 -8.44
CA ALA A 195 17.25 8.31 -8.15
C ALA A 195 18.73 8.33 -7.76
N ARG A 196 19.07 7.79 -6.59
CA ARG A 196 20.44 7.67 -6.06
C ARG A 196 20.68 6.27 -5.50
N TYR A 197 21.95 5.88 -5.39
CA TYR A 197 22.35 4.64 -4.72
C TYR A 197 23.51 4.87 -3.76
N PHE A 198 23.53 4.08 -2.68
CA PHE A 198 24.51 4.11 -1.61
C PHE A 198 24.93 2.66 -1.36
N ASN A 199 26.18 2.34 -1.68
CA ASN A 199 26.73 0.98 -1.64
C ASN A 199 28.11 0.90 -0.96
N LYS A 200 28.52 1.96 -0.26
CA LYS A 200 29.85 2.04 0.37
C LYS A 200 29.88 1.24 1.67
N GLY A 201 28.78 1.26 2.44
CA GLY A 201 28.58 0.37 3.57
C GLY A 201 28.62 -1.09 3.12
N TYR A 202 27.84 -1.43 2.10
CA TYR A 202 27.83 -2.77 1.50
C TYR A 202 29.23 -3.23 1.03
N ALA A 203 29.94 -2.39 0.24
CA ALA A 203 31.28 -2.68 -0.26
C ALA A 203 32.30 -2.93 0.85
N SER A 204 32.17 -2.27 2.01
CA SER A 204 33.08 -2.49 3.14
C SER A 204 32.99 -3.90 3.74
N VAL A 205 31.86 -4.60 3.54
CA VAL A 205 31.60 -5.94 4.07
C VAL A 205 31.85 -7.03 3.04
N VAL A 206 31.53 -6.78 1.76
CA VAL A 206 31.64 -7.80 0.69
C VAL A 206 32.90 -7.67 -0.18
N GLY A 207 33.66 -6.58 -0.01
CA GLY A 207 34.80 -6.24 -0.85
C GLY A 207 34.43 -5.46 -2.12
N PRO A 208 35.37 -5.35 -3.09
CA PRO A 208 35.19 -4.52 -4.28
C PRO A 208 33.96 -4.90 -5.12
N LEU A 209 33.09 -3.91 -5.34
CA LEU A 209 31.89 -4.06 -6.17
C LEU A 209 32.20 -3.83 -7.65
N ASN A 210 31.58 -4.62 -8.52
CA ASN A 210 31.59 -4.38 -9.96
C ASN A 210 30.53 -3.34 -10.37
N SER A 211 30.56 -2.89 -11.63
CA SER A 211 29.69 -1.83 -12.15
C SER A 211 28.18 -2.11 -12.06
N SER A 212 27.74 -3.38 -11.94
CA SER A 212 26.30 -3.68 -11.80
C SER A 212 25.70 -3.22 -10.47
N PHE A 213 26.54 -2.89 -9.49
CA PHE A 213 26.13 -2.29 -8.21
C PHE A 213 26.06 -0.76 -8.28
N ASN A 214 26.58 -0.14 -9.34
CA ASN A 214 26.58 1.31 -9.52
C ASN A 214 25.34 1.74 -10.31
N THR A 215 24.15 1.50 -9.74
CA THR A 215 22.88 1.93 -10.33
C THR A 215 21.76 1.94 -9.29
N PRO A 216 20.85 2.96 -9.31
CA PRO A 216 19.64 2.96 -8.49
C PRO A 216 18.56 1.99 -9.01
N ARG A 217 18.83 1.22 -10.08
CA ARG A 217 17.93 0.20 -10.61
C ARG A 217 17.62 -0.89 -9.58
N ASP A 218 16.33 -1.17 -9.44
CA ASP A 218 15.82 -2.26 -8.62
C ASP A 218 15.91 -3.61 -9.36
N ASN A 219 16.73 -4.50 -8.81
CA ASN A 219 16.91 -5.87 -9.30
C ASN A 219 16.24 -6.92 -8.40
N ASP A 220 15.66 -6.52 -7.27
CA ASP A 220 14.90 -7.40 -6.37
C ASP A 220 13.39 -7.29 -6.63
N GLY A 221 12.87 -6.05 -6.60
CA GLY A 221 11.47 -5.70 -6.82
C GLY A 221 10.80 -5.02 -5.64
N HIS A 222 11.34 -5.12 -4.43
CA HIS A 222 10.78 -4.54 -3.21
C HIS A 222 10.61 -3.01 -3.32
N GLY A 223 11.68 -2.27 -3.65
CA GLY A 223 11.63 -0.80 -3.79
C GLY A 223 10.71 -0.29 -4.89
N THR A 224 10.58 -1.03 -6.00
CA THR A 224 9.57 -0.75 -7.03
C THR A 224 8.15 -0.92 -6.49
N HIS A 225 7.93 -1.94 -5.67
CA HIS A 225 6.63 -2.26 -5.07
C HIS A 225 6.23 -1.24 -3.99
N THR A 226 7.14 -0.87 -3.10
CA THR A 226 6.90 0.12 -2.04
C THR A 226 6.65 1.51 -2.62
N LEU A 227 7.54 2.01 -3.50
CA LEU A 227 7.42 3.35 -4.09
C LEU A 227 6.16 3.50 -4.96
N SER A 228 5.79 2.45 -5.70
CA SER A 228 4.54 2.46 -6.48
C SER A 228 3.28 2.31 -5.61
N THR A 229 3.38 1.72 -4.42
CA THR A 229 2.29 1.71 -3.42
C THR A 229 2.10 3.08 -2.77
N ALA A 230 3.16 3.82 -2.49
CA ALA A 230 3.07 5.16 -1.93
C ALA A 230 2.65 6.21 -2.96
N GLY A 231 3.33 6.23 -4.10
CA GLY A 231 3.24 7.30 -5.10
C GLY A 231 3.08 6.81 -6.53
N GLY A 232 2.66 5.58 -6.82
CA GLY A 232 2.48 5.12 -8.21
C GLY A 232 1.39 5.87 -8.98
N ASN A 233 1.66 6.23 -10.23
CA ASN A 233 0.65 6.73 -11.16
C ASN A 233 -0.36 5.63 -11.53
N PHE A 234 -1.49 6.01 -12.13
CA PHE A 234 -2.58 5.11 -12.48
C PHE A 234 -2.24 4.19 -13.68
N VAL A 235 -2.25 2.87 -13.50
CA VAL A 235 -2.00 1.88 -14.58
C VAL A 235 -3.17 0.93 -14.79
N SER A 236 -3.88 1.03 -15.91
CA SER A 236 -4.96 0.12 -16.32
C SER A 236 -4.50 -1.33 -16.57
N GLY A 237 -5.27 -2.31 -16.11
CA GLY A 237 -5.05 -3.74 -16.38
C GLY A 237 -4.04 -4.43 -15.46
N ALA A 238 -3.57 -3.77 -14.40
CA ALA A 238 -2.69 -4.35 -13.41
C ALA A 238 -3.30 -5.61 -12.79
N SER A 239 -2.54 -6.70 -12.76
CA SER A 239 -2.93 -8.03 -12.25
C SER A 239 -1.68 -8.89 -12.05
N VAL A 240 -1.80 -9.94 -11.24
CA VAL A 240 -0.76 -10.98 -11.10
C VAL A 240 -1.28 -12.24 -11.77
N PHE A 241 -0.71 -12.61 -12.93
CA PHE A 241 -1.23 -13.68 -13.80
C PHE A 241 -2.73 -13.56 -14.16
N GLY A 242 -3.27 -12.34 -14.20
CA GLY A 242 -4.70 -12.08 -14.41
C GLY A 242 -5.56 -12.06 -13.13
N PHE A 243 -5.02 -12.52 -11.98
CA PHE A 243 -5.68 -12.40 -10.68
C PHE A 243 -5.59 -10.98 -10.13
N GLY A 244 -6.61 -10.57 -9.36
CA GLY A 244 -6.67 -9.22 -8.79
C GLY A 244 -6.77 -8.12 -9.85
N LYS A 245 -7.28 -8.43 -11.04
CA LYS A 245 -7.29 -7.51 -12.18
C LYS A 245 -8.07 -6.23 -11.87
N GLY A 246 -7.39 -5.10 -12.01
CA GLY A 246 -7.96 -3.78 -11.90
C GLY A 246 -7.05 -2.76 -12.56
N THR A 247 -6.76 -1.67 -11.88
CA THR A 247 -5.64 -0.76 -12.20
C THR A 247 -4.61 -0.77 -11.05
N ALA A 248 -3.46 -0.12 -11.14
CA ALA A 248 -2.62 0.18 -9.98
C ALA A 248 -2.60 1.69 -9.76
N ARG A 249 -2.49 2.18 -8.52
CA ARG A 249 -2.25 3.59 -8.15
C ARG A 249 -1.65 3.59 -6.75
N GLY A 250 -0.84 4.60 -6.43
CA GLY A 250 -0.37 4.83 -5.07
C GLY A 250 -1.39 5.59 -4.22
N GLY A 251 -1.04 5.89 -2.98
CA GLY A 251 -1.83 6.77 -2.11
C GLY A 251 -1.87 8.20 -2.63
N SER A 252 -0.74 8.68 -3.17
CA SER A 252 -0.62 9.97 -3.86
C SER A 252 -0.25 9.79 -5.34
N PRO A 253 -1.21 9.46 -6.24
CA PRO A 253 -0.91 9.18 -7.65
C PRO A 253 -0.26 10.31 -8.45
N LYS A 254 -0.46 11.57 -8.06
CA LYS A 254 0.16 12.76 -8.66
C LYS A 254 1.40 13.28 -7.93
N ALA A 255 1.78 12.71 -6.79
CA ALA A 255 3.04 13.06 -6.13
C ALA A 255 4.23 12.77 -7.05
N ARG A 256 5.31 13.52 -6.87
CA ARG A 256 6.61 13.19 -7.44
C ARG A 256 7.24 12.11 -6.56
N VAL A 257 8.05 11.23 -7.13
CA VAL A 257 8.73 10.16 -6.40
C VAL A 257 10.24 10.22 -6.59
N ALA A 258 10.98 9.87 -5.55
CA ALA A 258 12.44 9.75 -5.56
C ALA A 258 12.88 8.44 -4.91
N ALA A 259 13.90 7.78 -5.47
CA ALA A 259 14.38 6.49 -4.97
C ALA A 259 15.81 6.60 -4.42
N TYR A 260 16.01 6.15 -3.18
CA TYR A 260 17.31 6.10 -2.53
C TYR A 260 17.64 4.64 -2.24
N LYS A 261 18.50 4.04 -3.07
CA LYS A 261 18.85 2.63 -2.97
C LYS A 261 19.91 2.41 -1.90
N VAL A 262 19.54 1.72 -0.82
CA VAL A 262 20.40 1.41 0.34
C VAL A 262 20.46 -0.08 0.67
N CYS A 263 19.59 -0.88 0.04
CA CYS A 263 19.50 -2.33 0.25
C CYS A 263 20.07 -3.09 -0.96
N TRP A 264 20.81 -4.16 -0.65
CA TRP A 264 21.64 -4.95 -1.57
C TRP A 264 21.48 -6.45 -1.27
N PRO A 265 21.96 -7.36 -2.14
CA PRO A 265 21.80 -8.80 -1.95
C PRO A 265 22.33 -9.28 -0.58
N PRO A 266 21.59 -10.11 0.16
CA PRO A 266 21.84 -10.41 1.57
C PRO A 266 23.20 -11.05 1.82
N VAL A 267 23.92 -10.54 2.82
CA VAL A 267 25.17 -11.13 3.34
C VAL A 267 25.06 -11.29 4.85
N GLY A 268 25.24 -12.53 5.34
CA GLY A 268 24.99 -12.87 6.74
C GLY A 268 23.53 -12.68 7.20
N GLY A 269 22.59 -12.54 6.26
CA GLY A 269 21.19 -12.20 6.53
C GLY A 269 20.88 -10.69 6.56
N ASN A 270 21.87 -9.83 6.31
CA ASN A 270 21.71 -8.37 6.28
C ASN A 270 21.74 -7.84 4.84
N GLU A 271 20.82 -6.94 4.50
CA GLU A 271 20.63 -6.40 3.13
C GLU A 271 20.90 -4.89 3.05
N CYS A 272 20.46 -4.13 4.05
CA CYS A 272 20.56 -2.67 4.11
C CYS A 272 21.56 -2.29 5.21
N PHE A 273 22.58 -1.49 4.89
CA PHE A 273 23.68 -1.19 5.81
C PHE A 273 23.58 0.23 6.38
N ASP A 274 23.83 0.38 7.68
CA ASP A 274 23.61 1.63 8.43
C ASP A 274 24.29 2.86 7.80
N ALA A 275 25.53 2.72 7.33
CA ALA A 275 26.26 3.79 6.67
C ALA A 275 25.59 4.27 5.36
N ASP A 276 25.03 3.33 4.59
CA ASP A 276 24.30 3.64 3.36
C ASP A 276 22.90 4.23 3.67
N ILE A 277 22.26 3.80 4.76
CA ILE A 277 20.99 4.34 5.27
C ILE A 277 21.14 5.81 5.72
N VAL A 278 22.14 6.13 6.55
CA VAL A 278 22.35 7.52 7.02
C VAL A 278 22.67 8.45 5.85
N ALA A 279 23.54 8.01 4.92
CA ALA A 279 23.87 8.80 3.73
C ALA A 279 22.64 9.07 2.83
N ALA A 280 21.71 8.11 2.75
CA ALA A 280 20.46 8.31 2.02
C ALA A 280 19.49 9.27 2.73
N PHE A 281 19.40 9.24 4.07
CA PHE A 281 18.61 10.22 4.81
C PHE A 281 19.15 11.64 4.61
N ASP A 282 20.46 11.84 4.77
CA ASP A 282 21.13 13.13 4.55
C ASP A 282 20.86 13.69 3.15
N MET A 283 21.10 12.88 2.11
CA MET A 283 20.80 13.30 0.74
C MET A 283 19.31 13.52 0.48
N ALA A 284 18.40 12.77 1.11
CA ALA A 284 16.97 12.99 0.92
C ALA A 284 16.48 14.29 1.58
N ILE A 285 17.05 14.66 2.74
CA ILE A 285 16.84 15.95 3.39
C ILE A 285 17.34 17.07 2.49
N HIS A 286 18.58 16.98 2.01
CA HIS A 286 19.16 17.95 1.08
C HIS A 286 18.32 18.13 -0.19
N ASP A 287 17.89 17.02 -0.81
CA ASP A 287 17.18 17.02 -2.09
C ASP A 287 15.75 17.58 -1.99
N GLY A 288 15.20 17.69 -0.77
CA GLY A 288 13.94 18.37 -0.49
C GLY A 288 12.68 17.49 -0.58
N VAL A 289 12.75 16.24 -0.11
CA VAL A 289 11.56 15.36 0.00
C VAL A 289 10.61 15.85 1.09
N ASP A 290 9.30 15.64 0.93
CA ASP A 290 8.29 16.00 1.95
C ASP A 290 7.93 14.82 2.87
N VAL A 291 8.07 13.61 2.34
CA VAL A 291 7.69 12.34 2.99
C VAL A 291 8.74 11.28 2.66
N LEU A 292 9.18 10.52 3.66
CA LEU A 292 10.05 9.36 3.52
C LEU A 292 9.32 8.07 3.90
N SER A 293 9.33 7.11 2.98
CA SER A 293 8.85 5.74 3.17
C SER A 293 10.05 4.81 3.39
N VAL A 294 10.18 4.26 4.59
CA VAL A 294 11.34 3.49 5.02
C VAL A 294 10.86 2.08 5.39
N SER A 295 10.87 1.18 4.40
CA SER A 295 10.36 -0.19 4.52
C SER A 295 11.44 -1.19 4.89
N LEU A 296 12.31 -0.77 5.83
CA LEU A 296 13.45 -1.52 6.38
C LEU A 296 13.55 -1.28 7.90
N GLY A 297 14.34 -2.08 8.60
CA GLY A 297 14.61 -1.91 10.02
C GLY A 297 15.44 -3.05 10.60
N GLY A 298 16.24 -2.76 11.62
CA GLY A 298 17.12 -3.73 12.28
C GLY A 298 16.51 -4.37 13.54
N GLN A 299 17.38 -4.94 14.37
CA GLN A 299 17.02 -5.41 15.71
C GLN A 299 16.74 -4.21 16.64
N PRO A 300 15.87 -4.37 17.67
CA PRO A 300 15.60 -3.32 18.65
C PRO A 300 16.87 -2.79 19.32
N THR A 301 17.20 -1.53 19.06
CA THR A 301 18.44 -0.87 19.51
C THR A 301 18.13 0.52 20.08
N PHE A 302 18.99 1.04 20.97
CA PHE A 302 18.86 2.40 21.49
C PHE A 302 19.05 3.45 20.39
N PHE A 303 18.33 4.57 20.47
CA PHE A 303 18.18 5.53 19.36
C PHE A 303 19.47 6.11 18.79
N PHE A 304 20.53 6.29 19.59
CA PHE A 304 21.82 6.81 19.10
C PHE A 304 22.73 5.74 18.49
N ASN A 305 22.28 4.48 18.47
CA ASN A 305 22.92 3.35 17.81
C ASN A 305 22.02 2.76 16.69
N ASP A 306 20.93 3.45 16.32
CA ASP A 306 19.99 3.05 15.27
C ASP A 306 20.03 4.10 14.13
N SER A 307 20.53 3.69 12.95
CA SER A 307 20.67 4.57 11.78
C SER A 307 19.35 5.16 11.29
N VAL A 308 18.26 4.39 11.42
CA VAL A 308 16.92 4.81 11.02
C VAL A 308 16.38 5.81 12.04
N ALA A 309 16.59 5.59 13.34
CA ALA A 309 16.23 6.55 14.39
C ALA A 309 16.95 7.89 14.21
N ILE A 310 18.28 7.87 13.99
CA ILE A 310 19.10 9.07 13.74
C ILE A 310 18.64 9.80 12.48
N GLY A 311 18.67 9.13 11.32
CA GLY A 311 18.32 9.77 10.05
C GLY A 311 16.89 10.31 10.01
N SER A 312 15.95 9.59 10.62
CA SER A 312 14.57 10.05 10.76
C SER A 312 14.39 11.22 11.73
N PHE A 313 15.23 11.37 12.75
CA PHE A 313 15.19 12.53 13.64
C PHE A 313 15.53 13.81 12.87
N HIS A 314 16.64 13.80 12.13
CA HIS A 314 17.04 14.94 11.28
C HIS A 314 15.98 15.24 10.21
N ALA A 315 15.41 14.23 9.56
CA ALA A 315 14.34 14.43 8.60
C ALA A 315 13.09 15.10 9.24
N VAL A 316 12.66 14.65 10.42
CA VAL A 316 11.54 15.25 11.15
C VAL A 316 11.84 16.68 11.61
N LYS A 317 13.09 16.96 12.03
CA LYS A 317 13.57 18.33 12.34
C LYS A 317 13.43 19.27 11.14
N HIS A 318 13.69 18.77 9.93
CA HIS A 318 13.45 19.50 8.67
C HIS A 318 12.00 19.44 8.15
N GLY A 319 11.04 18.99 8.96
CA GLY A 319 9.61 19.02 8.64
C GLY A 319 9.12 17.89 7.71
N ILE A 320 9.98 16.91 7.44
CA ILE A 320 9.74 15.73 6.60
C ILE A 320 9.03 14.66 7.41
N VAL A 321 7.95 14.07 6.87
CA VAL A 321 7.23 12.99 7.55
C VAL A 321 7.92 11.66 7.29
N VAL A 322 8.37 10.95 8.33
CA VAL A 322 9.02 9.64 8.18
C VAL A 322 8.10 8.52 8.64
N ILE A 323 7.86 7.56 7.74
CA ILE A 323 7.01 6.41 7.97
C ILE A 323 7.87 5.14 7.87
N CYS A 324 7.83 4.30 8.90
CA CYS A 324 8.62 3.08 8.99
C CYS A 324 7.72 1.83 9.13
N SER A 325 8.14 0.71 8.54
CA SER A 325 7.52 -0.60 8.79
C SER A 325 7.80 -1.10 10.21
N ALA A 326 6.81 -1.72 10.88
CA ALA A 326 6.99 -2.24 12.24
C ALA A 326 7.86 -3.51 12.34
N GLY A 327 8.07 -4.23 11.22
CA GLY A 327 8.76 -5.51 11.18
C GLY A 327 7.82 -6.70 10.94
N ASN A 328 8.40 -7.84 10.56
CA ASN A 328 7.68 -9.06 10.16
C ASN A 328 7.98 -10.26 11.08
N SER A 329 8.34 -9.98 12.35
CA SER A 329 8.79 -10.95 13.35
C SER A 329 7.71 -11.30 14.38
N GLY A 330 6.44 -10.96 14.11
CA GLY A 330 5.29 -11.41 14.90
C GLY A 330 5.09 -12.94 14.84
N PRO A 331 4.22 -13.52 15.71
CA PRO A 331 3.19 -12.84 16.48
C PRO A 331 3.57 -12.54 17.95
N GLY A 332 4.82 -12.74 18.36
CA GLY A 332 5.28 -12.48 19.73
C GLY A 332 5.16 -11.01 20.15
N ALA A 333 5.04 -10.75 21.46
CA ALA A 333 5.11 -9.39 22.01
C ALA A 333 6.56 -8.86 21.97
N GLY A 334 6.73 -7.54 21.88
CA GLY A 334 8.06 -6.90 21.86
C GLY A 334 8.91 -7.23 20.62
N THR A 335 8.26 -7.59 19.51
CA THR A 335 8.92 -8.06 18.26
C THR A 335 9.12 -6.94 17.22
N LEU A 336 8.71 -5.70 17.53
CA LEU A 336 8.80 -4.58 16.59
C LEU A 336 10.12 -3.81 16.68
N SER A 337 10.51 -3.25 15.54
CA SER A 337 11.59 -2.27 15.40
C SER A 337 11.02 -0.91 15.03
N ASN A 338 11.89 0.06 14.72
CA ASN A 338 11.48 1.42 14.30
C ASN A 338 10.51 2.07 15.29
N PHE A 339 10.83 2.05 16.60
CA PHE A 339 9.95 2.55 17.67
C PHE A 339 10.28 3.99 18.12
N ALA A 340 11.06 4.75 17.36
CA ALA A 340 11.36 6.13 17.74
C ALA A 340 10.07 6.99 17.75
N PRO A 341 9.88 7.91 18.72
CA PRO A 341 8.62 8.66 18.83
C PRO A 341 8.32 9.59 17.65
N TRP A 342 9.35 10.09 16.97
CA TRP A 342 9.24 10.95 15.80
C TRP A 342 8.86 10.19 14.50
N GLN A 343 9.05 8.88 14.44
CA GLN A 343 8.65 8.02 13.32
C GLN A 343 7.16 7.64 13.39
N ILE A 344 6.49 7.45 12.25
CA ILE A 344 5.18 6.76 12.17
C ILE A 344 5.42 5.28 11.90
N THR A 345 5.20 4.41 12.89
CA THR A 345 5.48 2.97 12.80
C THR A 345 4.23 2.19 12.42
N VAL A 346 4.29 1.39 11.35
CA VAL A 346 3.10 0.83 10.70
C VAL A 346 3.04 -0.70 10.80
N GLY A 347 1.99 -1.22 11.45
CA GLY A 347 1.61 -2.63 11.47
C GLY A 347 0.90 -3.06 10.17
N ALA A 348 0.77 -4.38 9.96
CA ALA A 348 0.17 -4.95 8.75
C ALA A 348 -1.14 -5.69 9.04
N SER A 349 -2.19 -5.35 8.29
CA SER A 349 -3.45 -6.08 8.27
C SER A 349 -3.78 -6.64 6.89
N THR A 350 -4.80 -7.51 6.86
CA THR A 350 -5.48 -7.91 5.62
C THR A 350 -6.32 -6.79 5.03
N MET A 351 -6.82 -7.03 3.82
CA MET A 351 -7.90 -6.28 3.16
C MET A 351 -9.00 -7.26 2.75
N ASP A 352 -10.15 -6.76 2.33
CA ASP A 352 -11.31 -7.56 1.92
C ASP A 352 -11.20 -8.23 0.52
N ARG A 353 -9.97 -8.49 0.06
CA ARG A 353 -9.67 -9.24 -1.16
C ARG A 353 -8.92 -10.51 -0.83
N GLU A 354 -9.38 -11.61 -1.39
CA GLU A 354 -8.75 -12.92 -1.29
C GLU A 354 -8.52 -13.57 -2.65
N PHE A 355 -7.47 -14.39 -2.74
CA PHE A 355 -7.16 -15.18 -3.94
C PHE A 355 -7.52 -16.65 -3.70
N ASN A 356 -8.81 -16.92 -3.54
CA ASN A 356 -9.33 -18.17 -3.02
C ASN A 356 -9.07 -19.36 -3.94
N SER A 357 -8.65 -20.48 -3.34
CA SER A 357 -8.46 -21.78 -3.95
C SER A 357 -8.77 -22.86 -2.92
N TYR A 358 -9.80 -23.66 -3.17
CA TYR A 358 -10.33 -24.64 -2.21
C TYR A 358 -9.68 -26.00 -2.38
N VAL A 359 -9.46 -26.68 -1.25
CA VAL A 359 -9.21 -28.13 -1.20
C VAL A 359 -10.57 -28.80 -1.05
N ILE A 360 -10.93 -29.68 -1.99
CA ILE A 360 -12.10 -30.56 -1.85
C ILE A 360 -11.56 -31.96 -1.57
N LEU A 361 -11.82 -32.48 -0.37
CA LEU A 361 -11.40 -33.81 0.06
C LEU A 361 -12.34 -34.90 -0.48
N GLY A 362 -11.88 -36.15 -0.54
CA GLY A 362 -12.66 -37.28 -1.06
C GLY A 362 -13.94 -37.57 -0.27
N ASN A 363 -14.04 -37.11 0.98
CA ASN A 363 -15.26 -37.12 1.80
C ASN A 363 -16.18 -35.90 1.56
N LYS A 364 -15.96 -35.14 0.47
CA LYS A 364 -16.67 -33.92 0.07
C LYS A 364 -16.50 -32.70 0.98
N VAL A 365 -15.67 -32.76 2.03
CA VAL A 365 -15.35 -31.59 2.85
C VAL A 365 -14.56 -30.58 2.00
N GLN A 366 -15.10 -29.36 1.89
CA GLN A 366 -14.49 -28.24 1.16
C GLN A 366 -13.81 -27.29 2.15
N LEU A 367 -12.49 -27.14 2.01
CA LEU A 367 -11.66 -26.32 2.89
C LEU A 367 -11.12 -25.12 2.11
N LYS A 368 -11.28 -23.93 2.68
CA LYS A 368 -10.80 -22.68 2.09
C LYS A 368 -9.27 -22.58 2.19
N GLY A 369 -8.65 -22.18 1.09
CA GLY A 369 -7.25 -21.76 1.02
C GLY A 369 -7.08 -20.60 0.04
N GLN A 370 -5.86 -20.12 -0.13
CA GLN A 370 -5.51 -19.08 -1.12
C GLN A 370 -4.25 -19.42 -1.91
N SER A 371 -4.11 -18.86 -3.11
CA SER A 371 -2.96 -19.09 -4.00
C SER A 371 -2.88 -18.07 -5.13
N LEU A 372 -1.69 -17.85 -5.67
CA LEU A 372 -1.47 -17.15 -6.94
C LEU A 372 -0.77 -18.03 -7.98
N SER A 373 -0.89 -19.36 -7.86
CA SER A 373 -0.42 -20.27 -8.91
C SER A 373 -1.14 -19.99 -10.23
N SER A 374 -0.36 -19.73 -11.28
CA SER A 374 -0.86 -19.53 -12.65
C SER A 374 -1.36 -20.81 -13.30
N THR A 375 -1.04 -21.97 -12.72
CA THR A 375 -1.42 -23.30 -13.19
C THR A 375 -2.52 -23.90 -12.30
N ALA A 376 -3.46 -24.64 -12.90
CA ALA A 376 -4.52 -25.33 -12.17
C ALA A 376 -4.58 -26.81 -12.55
N LEU A 377 -5.04 -27.65 -11.63
CA LEU A 377 -5.44 -29.02 -11.94
C LEU A 377 -6.74 -29.01 -12.78
N PRO A 378 -6.99 -30.06 -13.59
CA PRO A 378 -8.29 -30.26 -14.23
C PRO A 378 -9.44 -30.22 -13.22
N SER A 379 -10.45 -29.39 -13.50
CA SER A 379 -11.60 -29.18 -12.62
C SER A 379 -12.29 -30.49 -12.24
N ASN A 380 -12.70 -30.61 -10.98
CA ASN A 380 -13.42 -31.74 -10.41
C ASN A 380 -12.71 -33.11 -10.49
N LYS A 381 -11.43 -33.14 -10.88
CA LYS A 381 -10.64 -34.38 -10.92
C LYS A 381 -9.90 -34.60 -9.61
N PHE A 382 -10.23 -35.70 -8.93
CA PHE A 382 -9.59 -36.11 -7.68
C PHE A 382 -8.30 -36.90 -7.94
N TYR A 383 -7.26 -36.57 -7.19
CA TYR A 383 -5.96 -37.24 -7.20
C TYR A 383 -5.66 -37.84 -5.82
N PRO A 384 -4.82 -38.87 -5.72
CA PRO A 384 -4.36 -39.37 -4.42
C PRO A 384 -3.66 -38.26 -3.64
N LEU A 385 -3.92 -38.21 -2.34
CA LEU A 385 -3.34 -37.26 -1.39
C LEU A 385 -2.26 -37.97 -0.56
N ILE A 386 -1.19 -37.30 -0.18
CA ILE A 386 -0.14 -37.86 0.68
C ILE A 386 0.46 -36.77 1.58
N SER A 387 0.75 -37.08 2.84
CA SER A 387 1.52 -36.16 3.70
C SER A 387 2.99 -36.21 3.31
N ALA A 388 3.70 -35.10 3.44
CA ALA A 388 5.13 -35.10 3.11
C ALA A 388 5.98 -35.94 4.09
N ALA A 389 5.49 -36.19 5.31
CA ALA A 389 6.07 -37.15 6.25
C ALA A 389 5.99 -38.60 5.72
N ASP A 390 4.84 -39.05 5.20
CA ASP A 390 4.70 -40.39 4.58
C ASP A 390 5.57 -40.51 3.32
N ALA A 391 5.67 -39.40 2.58
CA ALA A 391 6.47 -39.27 1.38
C ALA A 391 7.99 -39.18 1.64
N LYS A 392 8.46 -39.22 2.88
CA LYS A 392 9.88 -39.02 3.23
C LYS A 392 10.82 -39.97 2.49
N ALA A 393 12.00 -39.45 2.15
CA ALA A 393 13.16 -40.25 1.77
C ALA A 393 13.61 -41.17 2.92
N ALA A 394 14.39 -42.21 2.60
CA ALA A 394 14.76 -43.25 3.57
C ALA A 394 15.45 -42.67 4.82
N ASN A 395 16.47 -41.84 4.63
CA ASN A 395 17.39 -41.38 5.68
C ASN A 395 17.07 -39.96 6.20
N VAL A 396 15.80 -39.56 6.16
CA VAL A 396 15.36 -38.21 6.60
C VAL A 396 14.27 -38.32 7.65
N SER A 397 14.22 -37.36 8.59
CA SER A 397 13.20 -37.31 9.64
C SER A 397 11.80 -36.99 9.07
N ALA A 398 10.76 -37.31 9.83
CA ALA A 398 9.39 -36.99 9.41
C ALA A 398 9.16 -35.47 9.40
N GLU A 399 9.76 -34.73 10.33
CA GLU A 399 9.65 -33.29 10.50
C GLU A 399 10.28 -32.53 9.32
N GLU A 400 11.47 -32.92 8.88
CA GLU A 400 12.15 -32.31 7.74
C GLU A 400 11.45 -32.61 6.41
N ALA A 401 10.92 -33.82 6.27
CA ALA A 401 10.10 -34.21 5.13
C ALA A 401 8.76 -33.47 5.13
N LEU A 402 8.11 -33.30 6.29
CA LEU A 402 6.87 -32.54 6.45
C LEU A 402 7.04 -31.07 6.04
N LEU A 403 8.22 -30.49 6.27
CA LEU A 403 8.58 -29.16 5.80
C LEU A 403 8.92 -29.09 4.29
N CYS A 404 8.95 -30.21 3.55
CA CYS A 404 9.27 -30.25 2.13
C CYS A 404 10.57 -29.49 1.79
N LYS A 405 11.61 -29.73 2.59
CA LYS A 405 12.98 -29.23 2.34
C LYS A 405 13.58 -29.91 1.10
N ASN A 406 14.67 -29.33 0.59
CA ASN A 406 15.44 -29.94 -0.50
C ASN A 406 15.93 -31.36 -0.11
N GLY A 407 15.78 -32.32 -1.01
CA GLY A 407 16.24 -33.71 -0.84
C GLY A 407 15.42 -34.60 0.10
N THR A 408 14.33 -34.11 0.72
CA THR A 408 13.64 -34.86 1.79
C THR A 408 12.51 -35.78 1.33
N LEU A 409 12.12 -35.73 0.07
CA LEU A 409 10.97 -36.44 -0.51
C LEU A 409 11.42 -37.59 -1.42
N ASP A 410 10.81 -38.77 -1.33
CA ASP A 410 11.01 -39.88 -2.29
C ASP A 410 10.11 -39.67 -3.53
N PRO A 411 10.68 -39.42 -4.73
CA PRO A 411 9.87 -39.19 -5.93
C PRO A 411 8.94 -40.35 -6.29
N ARG A 412 9.29 -41.59 -5.94
CA ARG A 412 8.44 -42.78 -6.19
C ARG A 412 7.16 -42.74 -5.36
N LYS A 413 7.21 -42.13 -4.17
CA LYS A 413 6.04 -41.96 -3.29
C LYS A 413 5.17 -40.78 -3.71
N VAL A 414 5.77 -39.71 -4.24
CA VAL A 414 5.11 -38.43 -4.57
C VAL A 414 4.52 -38.38 -5.98
N LYS A 415 5.17 -39.02 -6.96
CA LYS A 415 4.80 -38.94 -8.39
C LYS A 415 3.31 -39.21 -8.63
N GLY A 416 2.64 -38.24 -9.27
CA GLY A 416 1.22 -38.37 -9.63
C GLY A 416 0.22 -38.07 -8.50
N LYS A 417 0.65 -37.50 -7.37
CA LYS A 417 -0.19 -37.21 -6.20
C LYS A 417 -0.24 -35.71 -5.87
N ILE A 418 -1.17 -35.33 -5.00
CA ILE A 418 -1.15 -34.04 -4.30
C ILE A 418 -0.39 -34.22 -2.99
N LEU A 419 0.63 -33.38 -2.75
CA LEU A 419 1.48 -33.42 -1.57
C LEU A 419 1.02 -32.41 -0.52
N VAL A 420 0.96 -32.80 0.75
CA VAL A 420 0.68 -31.87 1.88
C VAL A 420 1.97 -31.55 2.63
N CYS A 421 2.38 -30.28 2.56
CA CYS A 421 3.55 -29.72 3.24
C CYS A 421 3.12 -28.80 4.39
N LEU A 422 3.97 -28.66 5.42
CA LEU A 422 3.78 -27.71 6.52
C LEU A 422 4.65 -26.45 6.31
N ARG A 423 4.09 -25.28 6.64
CA ARG A 423 4.80 -23.98 6.67
C ARG A 423 5.84 -23.96 7.81
N GLY A 424 7.00 -23.40 7.52
CA GLY A 424 8.10 -23.22 8.50
C GLY A 424 9.48 -23.42 7.86
N GLN A 425 10.51 -22.86 8.50
CA GLN A 425 11.94 -22.92 8.17
C GLN A 425 12.33 -22.44 6.75
N ASN A 426 11.98 -23.15 5.68
CA ASN A 426 12.25 -22.76 4.28
C ASN A 426 11.08 -22.01 3.62
N ALA A 427 11.38 -21.31 2.52
CA ALA A 427 10.43 -20.47 1.81
C ALA A 427 9.20 -21.27 1.30
N ARG A 428 8.00 -20.70 1.43
CA ARG A 428 6.73 -21.34 1.03
C ARG A 428 6.73 -21.77 -0.45
N VAL A 429 7.36 -20.96 -1.29
CA VAL A 429 7.51 -21.18 -2.74
C VAL A 429 8.55 -22.24 -3.08
N ASP A 430 9.63 -22.38 -2.30
CA ASP A 430 10.64 -23.44 -2.45
C ASP A 430 10.02 -24.82 -2.18
N LYS A 431 9.20 -24.97 -1.12
CA LYS A 431 8.43 -26.22 -0.87
C LYS A 431 7.64 -26.67 -2.11
N GLY A 432 7.09 -25.71 -2.87
CA GLY A 432 6.40 -25.97 -4.13
C GLY A 432 7.34 -26.47 -5.24
N LEU A 433 8.56 -25.94 -5.33
CA LEU A 433 9.58 -26.45 -6.24
C LEU A 433 10.01 -27.87 -5.86
N GLN A 434 10.26 -28.14 -4.58
CA GLN A 434 10.64 -29.48 -4.12
C GLN A 434 9.52 -30.51 -4.38
N ALA A 435 8.26 -30.12 -4.18
CA ALA A 435 7.10 -30.93 -4.58
C ALA A 435 7.08 -31.21 -6.09
N GLN A 436 7.36 -30.19 -6.93
CA GLN A 436 7.43 -30.33 -8.38
C GLN A 436 8.57 -31.26 -8.83
N PHE A 437 9.77 -31.13 -8.25
CA PHE A 437 10.91 -32.03 -8.52
C PHE A 437 10.65 -33.47 -8.09
N ALA A 438 9.92 -33.69 -6.99
CA ALA A 438 9.45 -35.01 -6.57
C ALA A 438 8.29 -35.57 -7.44
N GLY A 439 7.80 -34.81 -8.43
CA GLY A 439 6.76 -35.23 -9.38
C GLY A 439 5.32 -35.08 -8.88
N ALA A 440 5.08 -34.22 -7.88
CA ALA A 440 3.73 -33.89 -7.41
C ALA A 440 2.92 -33.20 -8.52
N LEU A 441 1.65 -33.53 -8.62
CA LEU A 441 0.70 -32.84 -9.51
C LEU A 441 0.23 -31.50 -8.91
N GLY A 442 0.29 -31.39 -7.59
CA GLY A 442 0.02 -30.16 -6.86
C GLY A 442 0.40 -30.24 -5.40
N MET A 443 0.34 -29.10 -4.70
CA MET A 443 0.73 -28.99 -3.30
C MET A 443 -0.37 -28.32 -2.46
N ILE A 444 -0.64 -28.84 -1.27
CA ILE A 444 -1.35 -28.14 -0.22
C ILE A 444 -0.31 -27.71 0.82
N LEU A 445 -0.19 -26.42 1.07
CA LEU A 445 0.62 -25.89 2.16
C LEU A 445 -0.30 -25.63 3.36
N ALA A 446 -0.02 -26.22 4.51
CA ALA A 446 -0.75 -25.93 5.75
C ALA A 446 0.07 -24.99 6.63
N ASN A 447 -0.58 -23.99 7.23
CA ASN A 447 0.01 -23.24 8.35
C ASN A 447 0.30 -24.18 9.53
N ASN A 448 1.40 -23.89 10.25
CA ASN A 448 1.60 -24.39 11.61
C ASN A 448 0.81 -23.53 12.62
N GLU A 449 0.80 -23.94 13.89
CA GLU A 449 0.09 -23.24 14.98
C GLU A 449 0.54 -21.78 15.15
N ILE A 450 1.85 -21.50 15.13
CA ILE A 450 2.43 -20.16 15.29
C ILE A 450 1.95 -19.20 14.19
N ASN A 451 1.74 -19.70 12.96
CA ASN A 451 1.23 -18.90 11.85
C ASN A 451 -0.31 -18.78 11.84
N GLY A 452 -1.01 -19.55 12.67
CA GLY A 452 -2.44 -19.43 12.91
C GLY A 452 -3.28 -19.46 11.64
N ASN A 453 -4.23 -18.53 11.52
CA ASN A 453 -5.21 -18.51 10.45
C ASN A 453 -5.00 -17.44 9.36
N GLU A 454 -3.87 -16.71 9.38
CA GLU A 454 -3.49 -15.83 8.29
C GLU A 454 -2.97 -16.61 7.07
N ILE A 455 -3.61 -16.43 5.91
CA ILE A 455 -3.20 -17.07 4.66
C ILE A 455 -2.60 -16.04 3.70
N THR A 456 -1.31 -16.18 3.41
CA THR A 456 -0.64 -15.45 2.32
C THR A 456 -0.81 -16.23 1.01
N ALA A 457 -1.15 -15.54 -0.08
CA ALA A 457 -1.33 -16.17 -1.39
C ALA A 457 -0.03 -16.09 -2.22
N ASP A 458 0.69 -17.20 -2.35
CA ASP A 458 1.98 -17.23 -3.05
C ASP A 458 1.88 -17.65 -4.53
N ALA A 459 2.77 -17.10 -5.35
CA ALA A 459 2.93 -17.40 -6.77
C ALA A 459 3.64 -18.76 -7.01
N HIS A 460 3.10 -19.88 -6.52
CA HIS A 460 3.75 -21.20 -6.67
C HIS A 460 4.02 -21.59 -8.14
N VAL A 461 4.99 -22.49 -8.35
CA VAL A 461 5.44 -23.00 -9.67
C VAL A 461 4.61 -24.18 -10.20
N LEU A 462 3.79 -24.78 -9.34
CA LEU A 462 2.83 -25.85 -9.63
C LEU A 462 1.44 -25.49 -9.09
N PRO A 463 0.36 -26.21 -9.45
CA PRO A 463 -0.95 -26.02 -8.85
C PRO A 463 -0.87 -26.20 -7.33
N ALA A 464 -1.16 -25.16 -6.57
CA ALA A 464 -1.04 -25.20 -5.12
C ALA A 464 -2.10 -24.37 -4.42
N THR A 465 -2.37 -24.68 -3.16
CA THR A 465 -3.20 -23.86 -2.27
C THR A 465 -2.66 -23.85 -0.84
N HIS A 466 -2.67 -22.68 -0.22
CA HIS A 466 -2.25 -22.46 1.16
C HIS A 466 -3.49 -22.41 2.06
N VAL A 467 -3.56 -23.26 3.07
CA VAL A 467 -4.67 -23.34 4.02
C VAL A 467 -4.24 -22.90 5.42
N ASN A 468 -5.21 -22.38 6.19
CA ASN A 468 -5.00 -22.00 7.58
C ASN A 468 -4.73 -23.21 8.49
N PHE A 469 -4.32 -22.96 9.74
CA PHE A 469 -4.00 -24.00 10.71
C PHE A 469 -5.19 -24.97 10.94
N THR A 470 -6.40 -24.45 11.17
CA THR A 470 -7.60 -25.26 11.42
C THR A 470 -7.93 -26.22 10.26
N ASN A 471 -7.83 -25.73 9.01
CA ASN A 471 -8.02 -26.56 7.81
C ASN A 471 -6.85 -27.54 7.61
N GLY A 472 -5.62 -27.14 7.95
CA GLY A 472 -4.44 -28.01 7.96
C GLY A 472 -4.62 -29.22 8.88
N VAL A 473 -5.00 -29.00 10.14
CA VAL A 473 -5.34 -30.06 11.11
C VAL A 473 -6.43 -30.99 10.56
N SER A 474 -7.46 -30.43 9.92
CA SER A 474 -8.54 -31.20 9.29
C SER A 474 -8.03 -32.10 8.15
N ILE A 475 -7.07 -31.63 7.35
CA ILE A 475 -6.46 -32.39 6.24
C ILE A 475 -5.57 -33.51 6.76
N PHE A 476 -4.70 -33.25 7.73
CA PHE A 476 -3.85 -34.28 8.33
C PHE A 476 -4.70 -35.36 9.03
N THR A 477 -5.78 -34.96 9.72
CA THR A 477 -6.74 -35.90 10.32
C THR A 477 -7.44 -36.75 9.27
N TYR A 478 -7.83 -36.18 8.13
CA TYR A 478 -8.42 -36.92 7.01
C TYR A 478 -7.45 -37.93 6.39
N ILE A 479 -6.17 -37.56 6.20
CA ILE A 479 -5.13 -38.47 5.69
C ILE A 479 -4.98 -39.67 6.63
N ASN A 480 -4.78 -39.43 7.93
CA ASN A 480 -4.52 -40.48 8.91
C ASN A 480 -5.71 -41.45 9.10
N ARG A 481 -6.94 -41.00 8.85
CA ARG A 481 -8.17 -41.80 9.02
C ARG A 481 -8.65 -42.50 7.73
N THR A 482 -8.02 -42.26 6.59
CA THR A 482 -8.51 -42.74 5.28
C THR A 482 -7.49 -43.65 4.60
N LYS A 483 -7.85 -44.91 4.29
CA LYS A 483 -6.94 -45.88 3.63
C LYS A 483 -6.44 -45.46 2.24
N SER A 484 -7.15 -44.56 1.55
CA SER A 484 -6.80 -44.06 0.22
C SER A 484 -7.30 -42.63 0.06
N PRO A 485 -6.65 -41.66 0.74
CA PRO A 485 -7.12 -40.28 0.77
C PRO A 485 -6.96 -39.65 -0.61
N LYS A 486 -7.94 -38.83 -1.00
CA LYS A 486 -7.95 -38.13 -2.29
C LYS A 486 -8.36 -36.67 -2.09
N ALA A 487 -7.90 -35.79 -2.98
CA ALA A 487 -8.31 -34.39 -3.01
C ALA A 487 -8.36 -33.84 -4.43
N CYS A 488 -9.06 -32.72 -4.58
CA CYS A 488 -9.01 -31.82 -5.74
C CYS A 488 -8.64 -30.42 -5.23
N ILE A 489 -7.80 -29.68 -5.98
CA ILE A 489 -7.52 -28.26 -5.73
C ILE A 489 -8.25 -27.45 -6.81
N THR A 490 -9.12 -26.52 -6.42
CA THR A 490 -9.85 -25.70 -7.39
C THR A 490 -8.94 -24.66 -8.05
N ARG A 491 -9.31 -24.19 -9.25
CA ARG A 491 -8.69 -23.00 -9.85
C ARG A 491 -8.82 -21.79 -8.91
N VAL A 492 -7.79 -20.93 -8.89
CA VAL A 492 -7.78 -19.66 -8.17
C VAL A 492 -8.86 -18.71 -8.70
N THR A 493 -9.62 -18.10 -7.79
CA THR A 493 -10.54 -16.99 -8.06
C THR A 493 -10.18 -15.77 -7.22
N THR A 494 -10.48 -14.56 -7.70
CA THR A 494 -10.37 -13.34 -6.88
C THR A 494 -11.75 -13.01 -6.31
N LEU A 495 -11.89 -12.98 -4.99
CA LEU A 495 -13.08 -12.48 -4.31
C LEU A 495 -12.80 -11.11 -3.69
N LEU A 496 -13.83 -10.27 -3.60
CA LEU A 496 -13.83 -8.93 -3.01
C LEU A 496 -14.98 -8.82 -1.99
N GLY A 497 -14.87 -7.90 -1.04
CA GLY A 497 -15.89 -7.70 0.01
C GLY A 497 -15.90 -8.81 1.06
N THR A 498 -14.79 -9.52 1.23
CA THR A 498 -14.69 -10.62 2.19
C THR A 498 -14.71 -10.12 3.64
N LYS A 499 -15.41 -10.85 4.51
CA LYS A 499 -15.63 -10.53 5.93
C LYS A 499 -15.09 -11.67 6.82
N PRO A 500 -14.50 -11.39 7.99
CA PRO A 500 -14.11 -10.08 8.50
C PRO A 500 -12.86 -9.51 7.79
N ALA A 501 -12.82 -8.20 7.60
CA ALA A 501 -11.61 -7.46 7.19
C ALA A 501 -11.66 -5.99 7.68
N PRO A 502 -10.55 -5.42 8.17
CA PRO A 502 -9.23 -6.03 8.29
C PRO A 502 -9.12 -6.94 9.53
N PHE A 503 -8.21 -7.90 9.48
CA PHE A 503 -7.66 -8.56 10.67
C PHE A 503 -6.13 -8.49 10.64
N MET A 504 -5.48 -8.57 11.80
CA MET A 504 -4.03 -8.41 11.91
C MET A 504 -3.28 -9.61 11.32
N ALA A 505 -2.26 -9.33 10.50
CA ALA A 505 -1.39 -10.36 9.97
C ALA A 505 -0.60 -11.05 11.10
N ALA A 506 -0.37 -12.36 11.00
CA ALA A 506 0.35 -13.12 12.03
C ALA A 506 1.80 -12.66 12.13
N PHE A 507 2.42 -12.37 10.98
CA PHE A 507 3.80 -11.89 10.91
C PHE A 507 3.99 -10.45 11.39
N SER A 508 2.92 -9.63 11.50
CA SER A 508 3.09 -8.23 11.89
C SER A 508 3.70 -8.14 13.29
N SER A 509 4.89 -7.57 13.39
CA SER A 509 5.54 -7.35 14.68
C SER A 509 4.68 -6.50 15.61
N LYS A 510 4.79 -6.76 16.92
CA LYS A 510 3.94 -6.19 17.96
C LYS A 510 4.74 -5.47 19.05
N GLY A 511 4.08 -4.52 19.70
CA GLY A 511 4.57 -3.88 20.91
C GLY A 511 4.50 -4.77 22.16
N PRO A 512 4.79 -4.22 23.36
CA PRO A 512 5.31 -2.86 23.59
C PRO A 512 6.70 -2.65 22.96
N SER A 513 7.17 -1.40 22.88
CA SER A 513 8.59 -1.12 22.62
C SER A 513 9.43 -1.69 23.77
N THR A 514 10.53 -2.38 23.46
CA THR A 514 11.47 -2.92 24.45
C THR A 514 12.40 -1.87 25.05
N ILE A 515 12.48 -0.69 24.43
CA ILE A 515 13.35 0.43 24.86
C ILE A 515 12.55 1.56 25.51
N THR A 516 11.36 1.88 24.99
CA THR A 516 10.51 2.98 25.48
C THR A 516 9.05 2.53 25.62
N PRO A 517 8.73 1.67 26.60
CA PRO A 517 7.39 1.10 26.77
C PRO A 517 6.31 2.14 27.11
N GLU A 518 6.67 3.37 27.52
CA GLU A 518 5.79 4.52 27.71
C GLU A 518 5.22 5.09 26.39
N ILE A 519 5.76 4.67 25.24
CA ILE A 519 5.31 5.08 23.91
C ILE A 519 4.70 3.87 23.20
N LEU A 520 3.39 3.95 22.90
CA LEU A 520 2.68 2.90 22.19
C LEU A 520 3.27 2.69 20.79
N LYS A 521 3.59 1.43 20.48
CA LYS A 521 3.97 0.99 19.14
C LYS A 521 3.27 -0.35 18.79
N PRO A 522 2.95 -0.61 17.50
CA PRO A 522 3.04 0.32 16.37
C PRO A 522 2.10 1.53 16.56
N ASP A 523 2.26 2.58 15.77
CA ASP A 523 1.41 3.78 15.88
C ASP A 523 0.04 3.56 15.23
N ILE A 524 0.03 2.80 14.14
CA ILE A 524 -1.11 2.65 13.23
C ILE A 524 -0.97 1.33 12.45
N THR A 525 -2.05 0.88 11.82
CA THR A 525 -2.05 -0.24 10.87
C THR A 525 -2.68 0.14 9.53
N ALA A 526 -2.16 -0.46 8.47
CA ALA A 526 -2.71 -0.37 7.12
C ALA A 526 -2.57 -1.74 6.40
N PRO A 527 -3.22 -1.92 5.23
CA PRO A 527 -3.14 -3.17 4.48
C PRO A 527 -1.71 -3.51 4.06
N GLY A 528 -1.24 -4.66 4.53
CA GLY A 528 0.10 -5.20 4.26
C GLY A 528 0.08 -6.65 3.81
N VAL A 529 -1.08 -7.23 3.51
CA VAL A 529 -1.20 -8.63 3.03
C VAL A 529 -1.76 -8.65 1.61
N ASN A 530 -1.11 -9.42 0.73
CA ASN A 530 -1.51 -9.68 -0.66
C ASN A 530 -1.70 -8.37 -1.47
N VAL A 531 -0.83 -7.38 -1.28
CA VAL A 531 -0.87 -6.07 -1.94
C VAL A 531 -0.32 -6.16 -3.36
N ILE A 532 -1.09 -5.71 -4.36
CA ILE A 532 -0.64 -5.65 -5.76
C ILE A 532 -0.13 -4.25 -6.07
N ALA A 533 1.16 -4.15 -6.36
CA ALA A 533 1.83 -2.94 -6.85
C ALA A 533 2.82 -3.31 -7.97
N ALA A 534 3.53 -2.32 -8.52
CA ALA A 534 4.47 -2.58 -9.61
C ALA A 534 5.61 -3.47 -9.13
N TYR A 535 6.24 -4.18 -10.07
CA TYR A 535 7.40 -5.03 -9.77
C TYR A 535 8.53 -4.79 -10.75
N THR A 536 9.75 -5.17 -10.35
CA THR A 536 10.86 -5.22 -11.29
C THR A 536 10.63 -6.33 -12.33
N GLU A 537 11.02 -6.07 -13.56
CA GLU A 537 11.05 -7.09 -14.61
C GLU A 537 12.41 -7.82 -14.65
N ALA A 538 13.32 -7.54 -13.70
CA ALA A 538 14.59 -8.23 -13.52
C ALA A 538 14.45 -9.59 -12.82
N GLN A 539 13.52 -9.72 -11.87
CA GLN A 539 13.37 -10.85 -10.94
C GLN A 539 12.00 -11.55 -11.09
N GLY A 540 11.94 -12.83 -10.71
CA GLY A 540 10.70 -13.62 -10.73
C GLY A 540 9.83 -13.37 -9.50
N PRO A 541 8.48 -13.53 -9.61
CA PRO A 541 7.50 -13.11 -8.60
C PRO A 541 7.57 -13.84 -7.25
N THR A 542 8.44 -14.84 -7.12
CA THR A 542 8.71 -15.61 -5.90
C THR A 542 9.99 -15.18 -5.17
N ASN A 543 10.76 -14.24 -5.76
CA ASN A 543 12.09 -13.80 -5.34
C ASN A 543 13.12 -14.93 -5.25
N GLN A 544 12.86 -16.06 -5.92
CA GLN A 544 13.79 -17.17 -6.01
C GLN A 544 14.56 -17.18 -7.33
N ILE A 545 15.84 -17.55 -7.28
CA ILE A 545 16.73 -17.61 -8.45
C ILE A 545 16.22 -18.59 -9.51
N PHE A 546 15.51 -19.65 -9.10
CA PHE A 546 14.91 -20.64 -10.00
C PHE A 546 13.76 -20.08 -10.85
N ASP A 547 13.08 -19.01 -10.42
CA ASP A 547 11.88 -18.52 -11.07
C ASP A 547 12.20 -17.59 -12.24
N LYS A 548 12.04 -18.12 -13.45
CA LYS A 548 12.30 -17.39 -14.71
C LYS A 548 11.07 -16.64 -15.25
N ARG A 549 9.90 -16.74 -14.59
CA ARG A 549 8.72 -15.92 -14.94
C ARG A 549 9.03 -14.45 -14.67
N ARG A 550 8.43 -13.52 -15.41
CA ARG A 550 8.54 -12.08 -15.16
C ARG A 550 7.15 -11.44 -15.15
N VAL A 551 6.93 -10.50 -14.25
CA VAL A 551 5.64 -9.82 -14.05
C VAL A 551 5.84 -8.32 -13.87
N LYS A 552 4.91 -7.52 -14.40
CA LYS A 552 4.92 -6.06 -14.26
C LYS A 552 4.33 -5.59 -12.93
N PHE A 553 3.56 -6.47 -12.30
CA PHE A 553 2.88 -6.29 -11.03
C PHE A 553 2.98 -7.59 -10.25
N ASN A 554 3.27 -7.52 -8.95
CA ASN A 554 3.36 -8.68 -8.07
C ASN A 554 2.52 -8.47 -6.82
N SER A 555 2.10 -9.56 -6.18
CA SER A 555 1.38 -9.56 -4.91
C SER A 555 2.35 -9.90 -3.79
N VAL A 556 2.60 -8.96 -2.88
CA VAL A 556 3.57 -9.10 -1.79
C VAL A 556 2.89 -8.81 -0.46
N SER A 557 3.42 -9.42 0.61
CA SER A 557 2.93 -9.25 1.98
C SER A 557 4.08 -8.90 2.91
N GLY A 558 3.86 -7.93 3.79
CA GLY A 558 4.80 -7.42 4.77
C GLY A 558 4.33 -6.09 5.37
N THR A 559 4.87 -5.70 6.52
CA THR A 559 4.76 -4.31 7.02
C THR A 559 5.43 -3.31 6.07
N SER A 560 6.36 -3.78 5.25
CA SER A 560 6.90 -3.08 4.07
C SER A 560 5.84 -2.68 3.04
N MET A 561 4.67 -3.34 2.99
CA MET A 561 3.57 -2.96 2.10
C MET A 561 2.54 -2.06 2.80
N SER A 562 2.47 -2.06 4.14
CA SER A 562 1.60 -1.14 4.90
C SER A 562 2.24 0.23 5.13
N CYS A 563 3.56 0.29 5.37
CA CYS A 563 4.36 1.53 5.41
C CYS A 563 4.08 2.48 4.22
N PRO A 564 4.17 2.06 2.94
CA PRO A 564 3.92 2.93 1.80
C PRO A 564 2.45 3.34 1.65
N HIS A 565 1.48 2.58 2.19
CA HIS A 565 0.10 3.08 2.29
C HIS A 565 0.03 4.31 3.21
N VAL A 566 0.61 4.24 4.41
CA VAL A 566 0.63 5.40 5.33
C VAL A 566 1.47 6.56 4.76
N SER A 567 2.55 6.26 4.04
CA SER A 567 3.37 7.26 3.33
C SER A 567 2.57 7.96 2.22
N GLY A 568 1.78 7.22 1.45
CA GLY A 568 0.91 7.76 0.42
C GLY A 568 -0.22 8.64 0.99
N ILE A 569 -0.73 8.32 2.19
CA ILE A 569 -1.70 9.13 2.94
C ILE A 569 -1.03 10.42 3.45
N ALA A 570 0.15 10.32 4.05
CA ALA A 570 0.94 11.48 4.50
C ALA A 570 1.23 12.45 3.34
N GLY A 571 1.46 11.95 2.12
CA GLY A 571 1.63 12.78 0.93
C GLY A 571 0.36 13.57 0.54
N LEU A 572 -0.82 12.97 0.69
CA LEU A 572 -2.09 13.69 0.50
C LEU A 572 -2.29 14.74 1.59
N LEU A 573 -1.98 14.41 2.85
CA LEU A 573 -2.10 15.34 3.97
C LEU A 573 -1.12 16.51 3.85
N LYS A 574 0.12 16.30 3.41
CA LYS A 574 1.06 17.40 3.07
C LYS A 574 0.54 18.27 1.91
N THR A 575 -0.13 17.70 0.92
CA THR A 575 -0.69 18.48 -0.21
C THR A 575 -1.90 19.33 0.20
N LEU A 576 -2.68 18.85 1.17
CA LEU A 576 -3.85 19.56 1.72
C LEU A 576 -3.45 20.58 2.80
N HIS A 577 -2.48 20.22 3.64
CA HIS A 577 -2.00 20.99 4.79
C HIS A 577 -0.47 21.13 4.78
N PRO A 578 0.12 21.94 3.86
CA PRO A 578 1.57 22.02 3.67
C PRO A 578 2.35 22.44 4.93
N THR A 579 1.72 23.23 5.80
CA THR A 579 2.27 23.79 7.03
C THR A 579 2.17 22.87 8.25
N TRP A 580 1.52 21.71 8.13
CA TRP A 580 1.48 20.74 9.24
C TRP A 580 2.86 20.12 9.49
N SER A 581 3.23 20.06 10.76
CA SER A 581 4.41 19.33 11.24
C SER A 581 4.26 17.81 10.98
N PRO A 582 5.36 17.04 11.00
CA PRO A 582 5.30 15.58 11.01
C PRO A 582 4.44 15.03 12.15
N ALA A 583 4.49 15.67 13.34
CA ALA A 583 3.69 15.30 14.49
C ALA A 583 2.19 15.55 14.31
N ALA A 584 1.80 16.68 13.71
CA ALA A 584 0.40 16.97 13.39
C ALA A 584 -0.17 15.98 12.37
N ILE A 585 0.60 15.62 11.33
CA ILE A 585 0.21 14.60 10.34
C ILE A 585 0.09 13.22 10.99
N LYS A 586 1.07 12.83 11.82
CA LYS A 586 1.01 11.61 12.63
C LYS A 586 -0.24 11.58 13.52
N SER A 587 -0.52 12.67 14.23
CA SER A 587 -1.70 12.79 15.07
C SER A 587 -2.97 12.63 14.26
N ALA A 588 -3.12 13.33 13.14
CA ALA A 588 -4.32 13.25 12.30
C ALA A 588 -4.57 11.81 11.80
N ILE A 589 -3.52 11.08 11.44
CA ILE A 589 -3.61 9.67 11.02
C ILE A 589 -4.01 8.76 12.19
N MET A 590 -3.43 8.97 13.38
CA MET A 590 -3.70 8.15 14.57
C MET A 590 -5.09 8.42 15.16
N THR A 591 -5.46 9.69 15.36
CA THR A 591 -6.67 10.02 16.16
C THR A 591 -7.97 9.73 15.45
N THR A 592 -7.95 9.61 14.11
CA THR A 592 -9.13 9.29 13.30
C THR A 592 -9.21 7.82 12.87
N ALA A 593 -8.31 6.97 13.37
CA ALA A 593 -8.25 5.55 13.03
C ALA A 593 -9.42 4.74 13.63
N THR A 594 -9.86 3.69 12.94
CA THR A 594 -10.90 2.76 13.43
C THR A 594 -10.29 1.51 14.05
N ILE A 595 -10.92 0.98 15.10
CA ILE A 595 -10.63 -0.34 15.68
C ILE A 595 -11.63 -1.42 15.25
N LEU A 596 -12.51 -1.09 14.30
CA LEU A 596 -13.57 -1.96 13.81
C LEU A 596 -13.26 -2.52 12.42
N ASP A 597 -13.81 -3.70 12.14
CA ASP A 597 -13.79 -4.34 10.84
C ASP A 597 -15.00 -3.93 9.97
N ASN A 598 -15.08 -4.49 8.76
CA ASN A 598 -16.19 -4.30 7.83
C ASN A 598 -17.51 -4.99 8.23
N ASN A 599 -17.60 -5.60 9.42
CA ASN A 599 -18.84 -5.97 10.09
C ASN A 599 -19.25 -4.96 11.19
N GLY A 600 -18.38 -4.02 11.55
CA GLY A 600 -18.55 -3.16 12.72
C GLY A 600 -18.03 -3.79 14.02
N GLU A 601 -17.37 -4.94 13.94
CA GLU A 601 -16.85 -5.69 15.09
C GLU A 601 -15.38 -5.35 15.38
N PRO A 602 -14.87 -5.54 16.61
CA PRO A 602 -13.48 -5.27 16.92
C PRO A 602 -12.50 -6.09 16.05
N VAL A 603 -11.49 -5.42 15.48
CA VAL A 603 -10.43 -6.05 14.68
C VAL A 603 -9.80 -7.23 15.45
N MET A 604 -9.74 -8.39 14.78
CA MET A 604 -9.18 -9.63 15.32
C MET A 604 -7.70 -9.80 14.95
N ASN A 605 -7.01 -10.70 15.64
CA ASN A 605 -5.70 -11.21 15.25
C ASN A 605 -5.80 -12.54 14.46
N ALA A 606 -4.68 -13.02 13.93
CA ALA A 606 -4.61 -14.27 13.15
C ALA A 606 -5.03 -15.55 13.90
N SER A 607 -5.19 -15.50 15.23
CA SER A 607 -5.73 -16.60 16.05
C SER A 607 -7.22 -16.41 16.38
N TYR A 608 -7.88 -15.42 15.77
CA TYR A 608 -9.26 -15.00 16.02
C TYR A 608 -9.56 -14.49 17.45
N PHE A 609 -8.54 -14.05 18.19
CA PHE A 609 -8.74 -13.27 19.40
C PHE A 609 -8.78 -11.77 19.08
N LYS A 610 -9.49 -10.98 19.89
CA LYS A 610 -9.55 -9.52 19.77
C LYS A 610 -8.13 -8.94 19.76
N ALA A 611 -7.81 -8.14 18.73
CA ALA A 611 -6.52 -7.49 18.65
C ALA A 611 -6.43 -6.35 19.67
N THR A 612 -5.20 -6.07 20.12
CA THR A 612 -4.89 -5.02 21.10
C THR A 612 -4.19 -3.84 20.42
N PRO A 613 -4.11 -2.68 21.09
CA PRO A 613 -3.25 -1.57 20.66
C PRO A 613 -1.78 -1.96 20.38
N PHE A 614 -1.21 -2.97 21.03
CA PHE A 614 0.13 -3.47 20.66
C PHE A 614 0.20 -4.20 19.31
N SER A 615 -0.96 -4.52 18.71
CA SER A 615 -1.06 -5.06 17.35
C SER A 615 -1.37 -3.97 16.33
N TYR A 616 -2.38 -3.11 16.58
CA TYR A 616 -2.86 -2.12 15.60
C TYR A 616 -2.50 -0.65 15.89
N GLY A 617 -1.87 -0.35 17.03
CA GLY A 617 -1.60 1.01 17.49
C GLY A 617 -2.89 1.75 17.83
N ALA A 618 -3.12 2.88 17.17
CA ALA A 618 -4.40 3.58 17.22
C ALA A 618 -5.53 2.83 16.47
N GLY A 619 -5.22 2.03 15.44
CA GLY A 619 -6.20 1.29 14.66
C GLY A 619 -5.82 1.17 13.17
N HIS A 620 -6.80 0.82 12.34
CA HIS A 620 -6.70 0.86 10.89
C HIS A 620 -6.92 2.29 10.36
N VAL A 621 -6.09 2.70 9.39
CA VAL A 621 -6.14 4.04 8.77
C VAL A 621 -7.49 4.39 8.13
N ARG A 622 -7.90 5.66 8.27
CA ARG A 622 -9.06 6.28 7.60
C ARG A 622 -8.67 7.63 6.97
N PRO A 623 -8.21 7.67 5.70
CA PRO A 623 -7.61 8.88 5.11
C PRO A 623 -8.59 10.04 4.94
N ASN A 624 -9.86 9.73 4.64
CA ASN A 624 -10.91 10.76 4.52
C ASN A 624 -11.21 11.42 5.87
N SER A 625 -11.11 10.70 6.98
CA SER A 625 -11.25 11.27 8.33
C SER A 625 -10.00 12.05 8.73
N ALA A 626 -8.80 11.54 8.42
CA ALA A 626 -7.52 12.19 8.73
C ALA A 626 -7.33 13.54 8.01
N MET A 627 -8.11 13.84 6.96
CA MET A 627 -8.03 15.13 6.24
C MET A 627 -8.59 16.32 7.03
N ASP A 628 -9.50 16.06 7.98
CA ASP A 628 -10.16 17.05 8.84
C ASP A 628 -10.34 16.43 10.25
N PRO A 629 -9.26 16.29 11.03
CA PRO A 629 -9.30 15.61 12.33
C PRO A 629 -9.89 16.48 13.45
N GLY A 630 -10.20 17.76 13.18
CA GLY A 630 -10.57 18.74 14.20
C GLY A 630 -9.38 19.21 15.05
N LEU A 631 -8.80 18.31 15.86
CA LEU A 631 -7.66 18.60 16.73
C LEU A 631 -6.47 17.67 16.46
N VAL A 632 -5.26 18.15 16.75
CA VAL A 632 -4.02 17.36 16.71
C VAL A 632 -3.18 17.53 17.98
N TYR A 633 -2.44 16.47 18.33
CA TYR A 633 -1.32 16.52 19.26
C TYR A 633 -0.06 16.91 18.48
N ASP A 634 0.27 18.21 18.49
CA ASP A 634 1.46 18.75 17.82
C ASP A 634 2.68 18.69 18.75
N LEU A 635 3.88 18.55 18.18
CA LEU A 635 5.17 18.44 18.89
C LEU A 635 6.23 19.29 18.17
N PRO A 636 6.80 20.33 18.81
CA PRO A 636 8.03 20.96 18.35
C PRO A 636 9.24 20.04 18.55
N VAL A 637 10.33 20.29 17.82
CA VAL A 637 11.58 19.50 17.90
C VAL A 637 12.14 19.44 19.33
N ASN A 638 12.03 20.54 20.08
CA ASN A 638 12.49 20.60 21.47
C ASN A 638 11.78 19.59 22.39
N ASP A 639 10.55 19.17 22.10
CA ASP A 639 9.88 18.14 22.92
C ASP A 639 10.47 16.74 22.68
N TYR A 640 11.04 16.48 21.49
CA TYR A 640 11.83 15.27 21.25
C TYR A 640 13.20 15.34 21.91
N LEU A 641 13.86 16.50 21.92
CA LEU A 641 15.12 16.71 22.64
C LEU A 641 14.92 16.57 24.17
N ASN A 642 13.83 17.13 24.72
CA ASN A 642 13.39 16.93 26.11
C ASN A 642 13.19 15.44 26.43
N PHE A 643 12.56 14.69 25.52
CA PHE A 643 12.35 13.24 25.67
C PHE A 643 13.67 12.46 25.64
N ILE A 644 14.61 12.83 24.79
CA ILE A 644 15.95 12.24 24.75
C ILE A 644 16.70 12.53 26.07
N CYS A 645 16.67 13.76 26.58
CA CYS A 645 17.21 14.09 27.92
C CYS A 645 16.60 13.20 29.02
N ALA A 646 15.28 12.96 28.98
CA ALA A 646 14.58 12.14 29.96
C ALA A 646 14.93 10.63 29.91
N LEU A 647 15.53 10.16 28.81
CA LEU A 647 16.10 8.80 28.71
C LEU A 647 17.52 8.70 29.30
N GLY A 648 18.08 9.79 29.82
CA GLY A 648 19.41 9.82 30.45
C GLY A 648 20.58 10.09 29.50
N TYR A 649 20.32 10.51 28.26
CA TYR A 649 21.40 10.95 27.35
C TYR A 649 22.02 12.27 27.84
N ASN A 650 23.34 12.38 27.72
CA ASN A 650 24.12 13.54 28.15
C ASN A 650 23.72 14.82 27.38
N GLU A 651 23.49 15.92 28.09
CA GLU A 651 23.22 17.28 27.59
C GLU A 651 24.20 17.73 26.47
N THR A 652 25.47 17.32 26.58
CA THR A 652 26.51 17.55 25.55
C THR A 652 26.22 16.78 24.26
N LEU A 653 25.75 15.54 24.35
CA LEU A 653 25.36 14.74 23.18
C LEU A 653 24.05 15.25 22.57
N VAL A 654 23.08 15.63 23.40
CA VAL A 654 21.80 16.20 22.92
C VAL A 654 22.01 17.52 22.18
N SER A 655 22.95 18.35 22.65
CA SER A 655 23.33 19.60 21.97
C SER A 655 23.87 19.39 20.54
N ILE A 656 24.47 18.23 20.21
CA ILE A 656 24.95 17.91 18.86
C ILE A 656 23.78 17.72 17.86
N PHE A 657 22.58 17.38 18.35
CA PHE A 657 21.38 17.22 17.52
C PHE A 657 20.56 18.52 17.37
N SER A 658 20.89 19.55 18.15
CA SER A 658 20.28 20.88 18.09
C SER A 658 21.06 21.81 17.17
N ASP A 659 20.43 22.87 16.66
CA ASP A 659 21.15 23.92 15.90
C ASP A 659 21.78 24.95 16.85
N ASP A 660 21.18 25.13 18.03
CA ASP A 660 21.63 26.00 19.12
C ASP A 660 22.03 25.16 20.35
N PRO A 661 22.88 25.66 21.27
CA PRO A 661 23.18 24.99 22.54
C PRO A 661 21.91 24.60 23.31
N TYR A 662 21.77 23.32 23.65
CA TYR A 662 20.53 22.77 24.20
C TYR A 662 20.69 22.33 25.66
N ASN A 663 19.97 22.99 26.56
CA ASN A 663 19.96 22.63 27.98
C ASN A 663 18.81 21.66 28.29
N CYS A 664 19.14 20.52 28.89
CA CYS A 664 18.15 19.53 29.33
C CYS A 664 17.33 20.08 30.52
N PRO A 665 16.00 19.88 30.55
CA PRO A 665 15.17 20.29 31.69
C PRO A 665 15.65 19.69 33.00
N LYS A 666 15.64 20.51 34.05
CA LYS A 666 16.03 20.15 35.41
C LYS A 666 14.87 20.55 36.34
N PRO A 667 14.03 19.61 36.82
CA PRO A 667 14.10 18.15 36.61
C PRO A 667 13.75 17.73 35.16
N PRO A 668 14.17 16.53 34.71
CA PRO A 668 13.78 15.97 33.42
C PRO A 668 12.26 15.79 33.30
N ILE A 669 11.74 15.82 32.07
CA ILE A 669 10.33 15.54 31.82
C ILE A 669 10.01 14.05 32.07
N SER A 670 8.76 13.74 32.45
CA SER A 670 8.30 12.34 32.42
C SER A 670 8.12 11.88 30.98
N LEU A 671 8.63 10.68 30.63
CA LEU A 671 8.42 10.07 29.32
C LEU A 671 6.93 9.92 28.97
N THR A 672 6.08 9.66 29.97
CA THR A 672 4.62 9.55 29.83
C THR A 672 3.93 10.90 29.48
N ASN A 673 4.62 12.03 29.66
CA ASN A 673 4.15 13.38 29.34
C ASN A 673 4.55 13.88 27.95
N LEU A 674 5.28 13.10 27.14
CA LEU A 674 5.44 13.42 25.72
C LEU A 674 4.04 13.62 25.09
N ASN A 675 3.85 14.69 24.32
CA ASN A 675 2.55 15.06 23.75
C ASN A 675 2.13 14.16 22.58
N TYR A 676 1.98 12.87 22.87
CA TYR A 676 1.76 11.80 21.92
C TYR A 676 0.27 11.49 21.77
N PRO A 677 -0.22 11.06 20.57
CA PRO A 677 -1.63 10.70 20.35
C PRO A 677 -2.15 9.46 21.10
N SER A 678 -1.36 8.89 22.01
CA SER A 678 -1.73 7.79 22.91
C SER A 678 -1.25 8.07 24.34
N ILE A 679 -1.80 7.34 25.29
CA ILE A 679 -1.37 7.37 26.70
C ILE A 679 -0.94 5.95 27.07
N THR A 680 0.32 5.76 27.43
CA THR A 680 0.84 4.46 27.88
C THR A 680 1.58 4.60 29.20
N VAL A 681 1.21 3.77 30.17
CA VAL A 681 1.82 3.71 31.50
C VAL A 681 2.17 2.25 31.79
N PRO A 682 3.42 1.83 31.52
CA PRO A 682 3.83 0.43 31.61
C PRO A 682 4.01 -0.07 33.06
N LYS A 683 4.01 0.85 34.04
CA LYS A 683 4.10 0.54 35.46
C LYS A 683 3.31 1.57 36.29
N LEU A 684 2.10 1.22 36.72
CA LEU A 684 1.23 2.07 37.55
C LEU A 684 1.09 1.53 38.97
N SER A 685 1.72 2.20 39.95
CA SER A 685 1.69 1.76 41.36
C SER A 685 0.43 2.16 42.13
N HIS A 686 -0.08 3.38 41.91
CA HIS A 686 -1.26 3.86 42.64
C HIS A 686 -2.05 4.90 41.83
N SER A 687 -1.41 6.00 41.48
CA SER A 687 -1.98 7.07 40.66
C SER A 687 -0.88 7.76 39.86
N ILE A 688 -1.18 8.17 38.62
CA ILE A 688 -0.34 9.08 37.83
C ILE A 688 -1.23 10.09 37.11
N THR A 689 -0.77 11.32 36.97
CA THR A 689 -1.41 12.32 36.11
C THR A 689 -0.50 12.60 34.93
N VAL A 690 -0.97 12.33 33.72
CA VAL A 690 -0.27 12.70 32.48
C VAL A 690 -0.85 13.98 31.90
N THR A 691 0.00 14.78 31.27
CA THR A 691 -0.37 16.04 30.62
C THR A 691 -0.39 15.86 29.10
N ARG A 692 -1.34 16.50 28.42
CA ARG A 692 -1.44 16.55 26.96
C ARG A 692 -1.90 17.93 26.50
N LYS A 693 -1.55 18.30 25.28
CA LYS A 693 -1.86 19.58 24.64
C LYS A 693 -2.44 19.34 23.26
N LEU A 694 -3.67 19.81 23.04
CA LEU A 694 -4.35 19.73 21.75
C LEU A 694 -4.33 21.09 21.07
N LYS A 695 -4.05 21.06 19.76
CA LYS A 695 -4.06 22.21 18.87
C LYS A 695 -5.24 22.08 17.91
N ASN A 696 -6.07 23.12 17.83
CA ASN A 696 -7.18 23.14 16.87
C ASN A 696 -6.66 23.38 15.45
N VAL A 697 -7.00 22.48 14.52
CA VAL A 697 -6.71 22.60 13.08
C VAL A 697 -7.98 22.70 12.23
N GLY A 698 -9.16 22.43 12.82
CA GLY A 698 -10.47 22.60 12.20
C GLY A 698 -11.15 23.93 12.58
N SER A 699 -12.43 24.04 12.22
CA SER A 699 -13.28 25.17 12.61
C SER A 699 -13.39 25.34 14.14
N PRO A 700 -13.60 26.57 14.65
CA PRO A 700 -13.84 26.81 16.07
C PRO A 700 -14.96 25.92 16.64
N GLY A 701 -14.76 25.37 17.83
CA GLY A 701 -15.61 24.33 18.39
C GLY A 701 -15.41 24.12 19.88
N THR A 702 -16.29 23.33 20.49
CA THR A 702 -16.16 22.90 21.90
C THR A 702 -16.18 21.39 21.96
N TYR A 703 -15.06 20.81 22.35
CA TYR A 703 -14.87 19.37 22.43
C TYR A 703 -15.11 18.89 23.85
N ARG A 704 -15.85 17.79 24.01
CA ARG A 704 -16.07 17.11 25.30
C ARG A 704 -15.24 15.83 25.35
N ALA A 705 -14.71 15.52 26.52
CA ALA A 705 -14.00 14.27 26.78
C ALA A 705 -15.00 13.15 27.08
N ASP A 706 -14.93 12.06 26.32
CA ASP A 706 -15.54 10.76 26.60
C ASP A 706 -14.43 9.73 26.86
N VAL A 707 -14.69 8.76 27.74
CA VAL A 707 -13.66 7.87 28.27
C VAL A 707 -14.17 6.45 28.44
N GLN A 708 -13.53 5.52 27.73
CA GLN A 708 -13.62 4.10 28.01
C GLN A 708 -12.46 3.71 28.95
N GLU A 709 -12.78 3.48 30.22
CA GLU A 709 -11.79 3.07 31.22
C GLU A 709 -11.17 1.69 30.90
N PRO A 710 -9.84 1.51 31.06
CA PRO A 710 -9.24 0.18 31.09
C PRO A 710 -9.73 -0.62 32.30
N SER A 711 -9.83 -1.95 32.15
CA SER A 711 -10.16 -2.87 33.25
C SER A 711 -9.28 -2.60 34.49
N GLY A 712 -9.90 -2.51 35.67
CA GLY A 712 -9.18 -2.24 36.93
C GLY A 712 -8.65 -0.81 37.12
N ILE A 713 -8.81 0.11 36.16
CA ILE A 713 -8.20 1.47 36.20
C ILE A 713 -9.26 2.58 36.11
N SER A 714 -9.23 3.51 37.07
CA SER A 714 -9.98 4.78 37.00
C SER A 714 -9.32 5.75 36.03
N VAL A 715 -10.10 6.49 35.23
CA VAL A 715 -9.57 7.53 34.32
C VAL A 715 -10.34 8.84 34.49
N ILE A 716 -9.65 9.89 34.93
CA ILE A 716 -10.25 11.20 35.22
C ILE A 716 -9.60 12.27 34.33
N VAL A 717 -10.39 12.96 33.51
CA VAL A 717 -9.91 14.03 32.61
C VAL A 717 -10.27 15.41 33.15
N LYS A 718 -9.32 16.34 33.15
CA LYS A 718 -9.54 17.74 33.57
C LYS A 718 -8.87 18.74 32.60
N PRO A 719 -9.58 19.78 32.13
CA PRO A 719 -11.04 19.94 32.18
C PRO A 719 -11.75 18.85 31.36
N THR A 720 -13.06 18.65 31.54
CA THR A 720 -13.86 17.70 30.74
C THR A 720 -14.37 18.30 29.42
N SER A 721 -14.10 19.58 29.17
CA SER A 721 -14.49 20.32 27.97
C SER A 721 -13.41 21.31 27.57
N LEU A 722 -13.12 21.40 26.27
CA LEU A 722 -12.14 22.30 25.67
C LEU A 722 -12.79 23.15 24.58
N LYS A 723 -12.88 24.46 24.81
CA LYS A 723 -13.40 25.44 23.85
C LYS A 723 -12.26 26.12 23.10
N PHE A 724 -12.28 26.01 21.78
CA PHE A 724 -11.36 26.66 20.85
C PHE A 724 -12.10 27.74 20.06
N LYS A 725 -11.58 28.96 20.07
CA LYS A 725 -12.15 30.14 19.40
C LYS A 725 -11.60 30.35 17.99
N LYS A 726 -10.42 29.81 17.68
CA LYS A 726 -9.76 29.96 16.37
C LYS A 726 -8.90 28.75 16.00
N VAL A 727 -8.54 28.65 14.72
CA VAL A 727 -7.51 27.73 14.22
C VAL A 727 -6.16 28.09 14.87
N GLY A 728 -5.36 27.08 15.20
CA GLY A 728 -4.04 27.23 15.82
C GLY A 728 -4.06 27.53 17.32
N GLU A 729 -5.23 27.67 17.95
CA GLU A 729 -5.32 27.77 19.41
C GLU A 729 -4.99 26.41 20.05
N GLU A 730 -4.16 26.45 21.10
CA GLU A 730 -3.76 25.28 21.87
C GLU A 730 -4.44 25.26 23.25
N LYS A 731 -4.76 24.06 23.75
CA LYS A 731 -5.29 23.83 25.10
C LYS A 731 -4.63 22.62 25.74
N THR A 732 -4.24 22.79 27.00
CA THR A 732 -3.71 21.72 27.85
C THR A 732 -4.83 21.04 28.63
N PHE A 733 -4.75 19.72 28.76
CA PHE A 733 -5.58 18.92 29.65
C PHE A 733 -4.74 17.87 30.39
N TYR A 734 -5.31 17.34 31.46
CA TYR A 734 -4.69 16.38 32.36
C TYR A 734 -5.52 15.10 32.41
N VAL A 735 -4.87 13.94 32.41
CA VAL A 735 -5.52 12.63 32.56
C VAL A 735 -4.91 11.94 33.77
N THR A 736 -5.70 11.77 34.83
CA THR A 736 -5.30 11.04 36.03
C THR A 736 -5.78 9.59 35.93
N LEU A 737 -4.83 8.65 35.89
CA LEU A 737 -5.05 7.22 35.94
C LEU A 737 -4.87 6.73 37.38
N LYS A 738 -5.82 5.97 37.93
CA LYS A 738 -5.73 5.40 39.29
C LYS A 738 -6.04 3.91 39.30
N VAL A 739 -5.34 3.14 40.11
CA VAL A 739 -5.67 1.72 40.31
C VAL A 739 -6.98 1.62 41.13
N LYS A 740 -8.00 0.95 40.58
CA LYS A 740 -9.22 0.52 41.29
C LYS A 740 -9.05 -0.91 41.80
N GLU A 741 -8.56 -1.80 40.93
CA GLU A 741 -8.36 -3.22 41.22
C GLU A 741 -7.07 -3.69 40.56
N ALA A 742 -6.01 -3.92 41.36
CA ALA A 742 -4.68 -4.22 40.82
C ALA A 742 -4.64 -5.55 40.03
N LYS A 743 -5.32 -6.59 40.50
CA LYS A 743 -5.38 -7.91 39.84
C LYS A 743 -6.00 -7.84 38.45
N ALA A 744 -7.02 -7.01 38.27
CA ALA A 744 -7.68 -6.82 36.97
C ALA A 744 -6.82 -6.10 35.92
N ALA A 745 -5.62 -5.63 36.30
CA ALA A 745 -4.62 -4.96 35.48
C ALA A 745 -3.18 -5.48 35.72
N GLU A 746 -3.05 -6.73 36.22
CA GLU A 746 -1.78 -7.46 36.41
C GLU A 746 -1.03 -7.63 35.08
N ASP A 747 -1.77 -7.69 33.97
CA ASP A 747 -1.27 -7.55 32.61
C ASP A 747 -1.78 -6.25 31.95
N TYR A 748 -1.26 -5.95 30.76
CA TYR A 748 -1.66 -4.74 30.04
C TYR A 748 -3.15 -4.71 29.73
N VAL A 749 -3.84 -3.70 30.26
CA VAL A 749 -5.23 -3.36 30.02
C VAL A 749 -5.35 -2.15 29.09
N PHE A 750 -6.48 -2.08 28.38
CA PHE A 750 -6.69 -1.14 27.28
C PHE A 750 -8.00 -0.37 27.44
N GLY A 751 -7.96 0.93 27.17
CA GLY A 751 -9.09 1.85 27.17
C GLY A 751 -8.93 2.93 26.10
N ASN A 752 -9.78 3.95 26.12
CA ASN A 752 -9.77 5.03 25.13
C ASN A 752 -10.17 6.37 25.76
N LEU A 753 -9.55 7.45 25.30
CA LEU A 753 -10.02 8.83 25.46
C LEU A 753 -10.49 9.33 24.10
N ILE A 754 -11.65 9.96 24.01
CA ILE A 754 -12.16 10.60 22.80
C ILE A 754 -12.49 12.05 23.13
N TRP A 755 -11.96 12.99 22.35
CA TRP A 755 -12.47 14.36 22.32
C TRP A 755 -13.41 14.52 21.12
N SER A 756 -14.65 14.94 21.37
CA SER A 756 -15.65 15.12 20.30
C SER A 756 -16.44 16.42 20.42
N ASP A 757 -16.68 17.05 19.28
CA ASP A 757 -17.59 18.17 19.06
C ASP A 757 -18.83 17.75 18.24
N GLU A 758 -19.21 16.47 18.34
CA GLU A 758 -20.29 15.78 17.60
C GLU A 758 -20.02 15.60 16.08
N LYS A 759 -19.05 16.30 15.48
CA LYS A 759 -18.59 16.11 14.09
C LYS A 759 -17.28 15.32 14.02
N HIS A 760 -16.32 15.66 14.86
CA HIS A 760 -15.00 15.05 14.91
C HIS A 760 -14.89 14.11 16.11
N TYR A 761 -14.02 13.10 15.99
CA TYR A 761 -13.76 12.12 17.04
C TYR A 761 -12.25 11.93 17.15
N VAL A 762 -11.63 12.67 18.07
CA VAL A 762 -10.17 12.68 18.28
C VAL A 762 -9.85 11.62 19.32
N ARG A 763 -9.66 10.37 18.87
CA ARG A 763 -9.48 9.22 19.75
C ARG A 763 -8.00 8.95 20.07
N SER A 764 -7.71 8.67 21.33
CA SER A 764 -6.39 8.26 21.82
C SER A 764 -6.51 6.96 22.62
N PRO A 765 -5.79 5.88 22.26
CA PRO A 765 -5.78 4.66 23.05
C PRO A 765 -5.05 4.91 24.39
N ILE A 766 -5.58 4.31 25.44
CA ILE A 766 -5.02 4.26 26.79
C ILE A 766 -4.53 2.84 27.03
N VAL A 767 -3.29 2.68 27.49
CA VAL A 767 -2.63 1.38 27.72
C VAL A 767 -1.95 1.42 29.09
N VAL A 768 -2.33 0.53 30.00
CA VAL A 768 -1.86 0.57 31.40
C VAL A 768 -1.50 -0.84 31.87
N LYS A 769 -0.47 -0.97 32.70
CA LYS A 769 -0.17 -2.18 33.47
C LYS A 769 0.14 -1.76 34.92
N THR A 770 -0.34 -2.51 35.92
CA THR A 770 -0.01 -2.20 37.33
C THR A 770 1.40 -2.64 37.71
N ALA A 771 1.91 -2.10 38.82
CA ALA A 771 3.32 -2.14 39.20
C ALA A 771 3.78 -3.40 39.97
#